data_AF-A0A521GF68-F1
#
_entry.id   AF-A0A521GF68-F1
#
_cell.length_a   1.000
_cell.length_b   1.000
_cell.length_c   1.000
_cell.angle_alpha   90.00
_cell.angle_beta   90.00
_cell.angle_gamma   90.00
#
_symmetry.space_group_name_H-M   'P 1'
#
loop_
_entity.id
_entity.type
_entity.pdbx_description
1 polymer ?
#
loop_
_entity_poly.entity_id
_entity_poly.type
_entity_poly.pdbx_seq_one_letter_code
_entity_poly.pdbx_strand_id
1 'polypeptide(L)'
;MKRTPLLTLLILLCVTTGITVAQSIPSPKEHFGFAIGDDYQLATYTQTEAYFKKVAAASDRSKLVSIGKTEEGRDQLMLIVSSPENLKKLDRFQDISRRMARAEGLTDEQARALAEEGKAIVWIDGGLHSTETVGTMQLIETVWQLTSRNDPETRRILDNVVVLLVHANPDGQELVSNWYMRNATPEKRTMEHLPKLYEKYAGHDNNRDFFMLNLKESQNMARLLFVDWIPQIMYNHHQRGPAGSILAGPPYRDPFNYVFDPLMITGIDAVGAAMINRLNAENKPGFTRLGGSVFSTWYNGGLRTTTHFHNMIGLLTEIVGGPTPEDIPVIPNRLVPNGNTPYPITPQKWRFKQSIDYSLSLNYAVLDYAARNRDHLLFNIYKMGKNSIERGSRNYWTLSPKRTEAITAAHQADQKKAPATGGAASVVAANPIASSVVSGTMGGAVIGLLPSKTESSSLGSGIANEGGGRGEGMPIKYYTAVMNDTTLRDARGYIIPADQADFATATKFINALLKTGIRVERATAQFSVNGKSYPAGSFVLKTNQAFRPHLIDMMEPQDHPNDFLYPGAAPTRPYDAAGWTLAYQMGVQFDRLMNDFTGPFQTIPYGEVQTPRGKLDRTYAANGYTLSARANNSFIAVNDLLNAGVEVFRLPAGAPGQPTVEAGAFYVPASAKAAALIDKAVEQHGVVVAGVAKRPANTVKVKPARIALWDTYGGSMPSGWMRFLAENYRFPYQVIYANDINAGDLRKKYDVILFVTRAIPPVGNSGAGESYPGYVSREPKAEELPAEMRPMVGRITADKSVPQLRQFMEAGGTVVTIGSSANLAYHLGLPVRNALTEMTPTGTERPLPAEKYYVPGSILRVTLDSTQHATWGMTAQSDVYFDSSPVFKLAPDAVAKGTLTPLAWFSTNKPLRSGWAWGQAYLQDGVTAFQAKVGNGKLVSFGPEITFRAQSHNTFKLLFNQLYSGQ
;
A
#
# COMPACT_ATOMS: atom_id res chain seq x y z
N MET A 1 98.53 15.36 11.25
CA MET A 1 97.68 14.15 11.41
C MET A 1 96.25 14.54 11.07
N LYS A 2 95.83 14.35 9.80
CA LYS A 2 94.95 13.26 9.30
C LYS A 2 93.47 13.35 9.78
N ARG A 3 92.60 14.00 9.00
CA ARG A 3 91.52 13.41 8.14
C ARG A 3 90.40 14.43 7.81
N THR A 4 90.20 14.64 6.50
CA THR A 4 89.04 15.20 5.76
C THR A 4 87.97 14.08 5.50
N PRO A 5 86.86 14.23 4.71
CA PRO A 5 86.07 15.38 4.18
C PRO A 5 84.50 15.17 4.19
N LEU A 6 83.74 15.95 3.37
CA LEU A 6 82.34 15.81 2.83
C LEU A 6 81.22 16.63 3.49
N LEU A 7 80.18 17.16 2.82
CA LEU A 7 79.78 17.41 1.41
C LEU A 7 78.41 18.17 1.50
N THR A 8 78.16 19.10 0.57
CA THR A 8 76.86 19.55 -0.03
C THR A 8 75.56 19.65 0.79
N LEU A 9 74.82 20.74 0.53
CA LEU A 9 73.35 20.87 0.41
C LEU A 9 72.71 21.89 1.37
N LEU A 10 72.56 23.13 0.91
CA LEU A 10 71.59 24.08 1.47
C LEU A 10 70.80 24.74 0.33
N ILE A 11 69.91 23.95 -0.26
CA ILE A 11 68.81 24.43 -1.12
C ILE A 11 67.52 23.82 -0.57
N LEU A 12 66.51 24.68 -0.40
CA LEU A 12 65.11 24.39 -0.12
C LEU A 12 64.75 23.79 1.26
N LEU A 13 64.22 24.65 2.15
CA LEU A 13 63.17 24.25 3.08
C LEU A 13 62.12 25.36 3.22
N CYS A 14 61.45 25.70 2.11
CA CYS A 14 60.13 26.33 2.18
C CYS A 14 59.13 25.25 2.60
N VAL A 15 58.98 25.06 3.90
CA VAL A 15 57.87 24.29 4.46
C VAL A 15 56.60 25.13 4.24
N THR A 16 55.88 24.87 3.15
CA THR A 16 54.47 25.26 3.05
C THR A 16 53.69 24.37 4.02
N THR A 17 53.57 24.80 5.27
CA THR A 17 52.54 24.30 6.18
C THR A 17 51.19 24.71 5.59
N GLY A 18 50.57 23.81 4.82
CA GLY A 18 49.18 23.95 4.44
C GLY A 18 48.35 23.93 5.72
N ILE A 19 47.89 25.10 6.16
CA ILE A 19 46.89 25.20 7.21
C ILE A 19 45.61 24.58 6.65
N THR A 20 45.35 23.32 7.00
CA THR A 20 44.04 22.71 6.78
C THR A 20 43.05 23.41 7.71
N VAL A 21 42.30 24.38 7.18
CA VAL A 21 41.18 24.98 7.91
C VAL A 21 40.16 23.87 8.13
N ALA A 22 39.95 23.48 9.38
CA ALA A 22 38.93 22.50 9.72
C ALA A 22 37.55 23.04 9.29
N GLN A 23 36.71 22.19 8.68
CA GLN A 23 35.35 22.56 8.32
C GLN A 23 34.57 22.91 9.59
N SER A 24 34.05 24.14 9.65
CA SER A 24 33.13 24.55 10.71
C SER A 24 31.71 24.31 10.22
N ILE A 25 31.17 23.13 10.54
CA ILE A 25 29.76 22.82 10.24
C ILE A 25 28.90 23.44 11.35
N PRO A 26 28.00 24.38 11.02
CA PRO A 26 27.12 24.98 12.01
C PRO A 26 26.25 23.89 12.64
N SER A 27 26.16 23.89 13.97
CA SER A 27 25.25 23.02 14.69
C SER A 27 23.79 23.39 14.42
N PRO A 28 22.83 22.45 14.61
CA PRO A 28 21.43 22.78 14.54
C PRO A 28 21.03 23.93 15.47
N LYS A 29 21.60 23.99 16.69
CA LYS A 29 21.32 25.08 17.63
C LYS A 29 21.75 26.45 17.11
N GLU A 30 22.90 26.54 16.45
CA GLU A 30 23.37 27.80 15.85
C GLU A 30 22.52 28.23 14.65
N HIS A 31 21.84 27.30 13.97
CA HIS A 31 21.00 27.60 12.81
C HIS A 31 19.53 27.85 13.16
N PHE A 32 18.92 26.97 13.96
CA PHE A 32 17.50 27.02 14.33
C PHE A 32 17.23 27.84 15.60
N GLY A 33 18.25 28.09 16.43
CA GLY A 33 18.11 28.71 17.75
C GLY A 33 17.78 27.74 18.88
N PHE A 34 17.59 26.44 18.57
CA PHE A 34 17.32 25.36 19.52
C PHE A 34 18.01 24.07 19.04
N ALA A 35 18.32 23.16 19.97
CA ALA A 35 18.87 21.86 19.62
C ALA A 35 17.77 20.92 19.11
N ILE A 36 18.11 20.02 18.18
CA ILE A 36 17.16 18.99 17.75
C ILE A 36 16.83 18.08 18.95
N GLY A 37 15.54 17.95 19.24
CA GLY A 37 15.06 17.23 20.42
C GLY A 37 14.77 18.11 21.63
N ASP A 38 14.99 19.43 21.57
CA ASP A 38 14.49 20.35 22.60
C ASP A 38 12.95 20.26 22.66
N ASP A 39 12.42 20.13 23.89
CA ASP A 39 10.98 20.03 24.09
C ASP A 39 10.26 21.26 23.50
N TYR A 40 9.12 20.99 22.90
CA TYR A 40 8.24 21.93 22.22
C TYR A 40 8.83 22.62 20.98
N GLN A 41 9.95 22.16 20.44
CA GLN A 41 10.56 22.78 19.25
C GLN A 41 10.47 21.86 18.02
N LEU A 42 10.07 22.43 16.87
CA LEU A 42 10.10 21.78 15.57
C LEU A 42 10.67 22.73 14.52
N ALA A 43 11.50 22.21 13.61
CA ALA A 43 11.91 22.92 12.40
C ALA A 43 10.85 22.76 11.29
N THR A 44 10.58 23.85 10.57
CA THR A 44 9.80 23.82 9.32
C THR A 44 10.62 23.26 8.16
N TYR A 45 9.98 22.85 7.06
CA TYR A 45 10.72 22.37 5.90
C TYR A 45 11.59 23.48 5.30
N THR A 46 11.07 24.70 5.23
CA THR A 46 11.81 25.88 4.78
C THR A 46 13.12 26.07 5.57
N GLN A 47 13.08 25.91 6.89
CA GLN A 47 14.29 26.00 7.73
C GLN A 47 15.21 24.79 7.54
N THR A 48 14.67 23.58 7.40
CA THR A 48 15.43 22.35 7.11
C THR A 48 16.18 22.45 5.78
N GLU A 49 15.51 22.89 4.71
CA GLU A 49 16.12 23.10 3.41
C GLU A 49 17.28 24.11 3.49
N ALA A 50 17.07 25.25 4.16
CA ALA A 50 18.11 26.24 4.36
C ALA A 50 19.32 25.66 5.11
N TYR A 51 19.07 24.83 6.12
CA TYR A 51 20.13 24.15 6.86
C TYR A 51 20.89 23.14 6.00
N PHE A 52 20.20 22.31 5.23
CA PHE A 52 20.84 21.32 4.35
C PHE A 52 21.71 21.99 3.28
N LYS A 53 21.24 23.11 2.71
CA LYS A 53 22.06 23.94 1.80
C LYS A 53 23.31 24.48 2.48
N LYS A 54 23.21 24.92 3.73
CA LYS A 54 24.35 25.43 4.53
C LYS A 54 25.35 24.33 4.86
N VAL A 55 24.90 23.15 5.27
CA VAL A 55 25.77 21.98 5.53
C VAL A 55 26.47 21.54 4.24
N ALA A 56 25.75 21.45 3.13
CA ALA A 56 26.31 21.05 1.85
C ALA A 56 27.37 22.03 1.32
N ALA A 57 27.21 23.32 1.59
CA ALA A 57 28.21 24.33 1.24
C ALA A 57 29.47 24.27 2.14
N ALA A 58 29.33 23.82 3.39
CA ALA A 58 30.41 23.80 4.38
C ALA A 58 31.17 22.47 4.46
N SER A 59 30.58 21.34 4.01
CA SER A 59 31.15 20.00 4.16
C SER A 59 31.61 19.36 2.85
N ASP A 60 32.87 18.92 2.79
CA ASP A 60 33.40 18.08 1.69
C ASP A 60 32.92 16.61 1.75
N ARG A 61 32.12 16.26 2.76
CA ARG A 61 31.57 14.91 2.98
C ARG A 61 30.14 14.77 2.49
N SER A 62 29.58 15.81 1.90
CA SER A 62 28.17 15.82 1.52
C SER A 62 27.91 16.36 0.12
N LYS A 63 26.85 15.87 -0.52
CA LYS A 63 26.34 16.37 -1.80
C LYS A 63 24.81 16.45 -1.72
N LEU A 64 24.28 17.67 -1.81
CA LEU A 64 22.84 17.92 -1.83
C LEU A 64 22.28 17.80 -3.24
N VAL A 65 21.16 17.09 -3.38
CA VAL A 65 20.42 16.96 -4.64
C VAL A 65 18.93 17.18 -4.41
N SER A 66 18.27 17.85 -5.36
CA SER A 66 16.81 17.83 -5.48
C SER A 66 16.42 16.59 -6.31
N ILE A 67 15.53 15.76 -5.77
CA ILE A 67 15.12 14.48 -6.36
C ILE A 67 13.81 14.60 -7.16
N GLY A 68 13.20 15.78 -7.15
CA GLY A 68 11.97 16.10 -7.87
C GLY A 68 11.14 17.14 -7.12
N LYS A 69 9.96 17.43 -7.67
CA LYS A 69 8.97 18.32 -7.04
C LYS A 69 7.90 17.51 -6.31
N THR A 70 7.36 18.07 -5.24
CA THR A 70 6.19 17.54 -4.50
C THR A 70 4.86 17.88 -5.19
N GLU A 71 3.74 17.40 -4.67
CA GLU A 71 2.40 17.73 -5.16
C GLU A 71 2.00 19.19 -4.94
N GLU A 72 2.59 19.88 -3.96
CA GLU A 72 2.48 21.33 -3.81
C GLU A 72 3.66 22.12 -4.43
N GLY A 73 4.60 21.44 -5.08
CA GLY A 73 5.65 22.06 -5.91
C GLY A 73 6.94 22.45 -5.17
N ARG A 74 7.15 22.00 -3.93
CA ARG A 74 8.42 22.14 -3.20
C ARG A 74 9.47 21.21 -3.79
N ASP A 75 10.75 21.57 -3.65
CA ASP A 75 11.82 20.62 -3.91
C ASP A 75 11.78 19.49 -2.87
N GLN A 76 12.00 18.25 -3.30
CA GLN A 76 12.24 17.14 -2.40
C GLN A 76 13.74 16.88 -2.36
N LEU A 77 14.34 16.93 -1.17
CA LEU A 77 15.80 16.94 -1.02
C LEU A 77 16.35 15.60 -0.52
N MET A 78 17.50 15.23 -1.04
CA MET A 78 18.36 14.17 -0.53
C MET A 78 19.77 14.70 -0.32
N LEU A 79 20.37 14.38 0.83
CA LEU A 79 21.78 14.60 1.10
C LEU A 79 22.52 13.26 0.98
N ILE A 80 23.52 13.21 0.10
CA ILE A 80 24.42 12.06 -0.04
C ILE A 80 25.63 12.32 0.84
N VAL A 81 25.93 11.42 1.78
CA VAL A 81 27.03 11.60 2.75
C VAL A 81 27.99 10.40 2.69
N SER A 82 29.29 10.68 2.53
CA SER A 82 30.36 9.67 2.52
C SER A 82 31.73 10.34 2.72
N SER A 83 32.82 9.58 2.67
CA SER A 83 34.16 10.19 2.67
C SER A 83 34.39 11.01 1.39
N PRO A 84 35.24 12.07 1.43
CA PRO A 84 35.53 12.88 0.25
C PRO A 84 36.09 12.04 -0.92
N GLU A 85 36.89 11.01 -0.62
CA GLU A 85 37.41 10.08 -1.62
C GLU A 85 36.33 9.21 -2.25
N ASN A 86 35.31 8.83 -1.47
CA ASN A 86 34.19 8.08 -2.02
C ASN A 86 33.30 8.96 -2.90
N LEU A 87 33.08 10.23 -2.53
CA LEU A 87 32.28 11.16 -3.32
C LEU A 87 32.90 11.47 -4.69
N LYS A 88 34.22 11.43 -4.82
CA LYS A 88 34.91 11.51 -6.13
C LYS A 88 34.62 10.32 -7.04
N LYS A 89 34.24 9.17 -6.47
CA LYS A 89 33.94 7.90 -7.16
C LYS A 89 32.46 7.53 -7.12
N LEU A 90 31.59 8.49 -6.83
CA LEU A 90 30.19 8.25 -6.53
C LEU A 90 29.46 7.50 -7.65
N ASP A 91 29.68 7.92 -8.90
CA ASP A 91 29.07 7.29 -10.08
C ASP A 91 29.49 5.83 -10.24
N ARG A 92 30.74 5.49 -9.89
CA ARG A 92 31.23 4.12 -9.89
C ARG A 92 30.55 3.26 -8.83
N PHE A 93 30.39 3.76 -7.61
CA PHE A 93 29.70 3.01 -6.55
C PHE A 93 28.21 2.86 -6.82
N GLN A 94 27.58 3.86 -7.42
CA GLN A 94 26.20 3.74 -7.90
C GLN A 94 26.09 2.66 -9.00
N ASP A 95 27.01 2.63 -9.97
CA ASP A 95 27.05 1.59 -11.01
C ASP A 95 27.22 0.18 -10.43
N ILE A 96 28.17 0.01 -9.50
CA ILE A 96 28.38 -1.26 -8.79
C ILE A 96 27.08 -1.71 -8.12
N SER A 97 26.45 -0.84 -7.33
CA SER A 97 25.19 -1.16 -6.63
C SER A 97 24.10 -1.63 -7.60
N ARG A 98 23.89 -0.90 -8.72
CA ARG A 98 22.91 -1.28 -9.74
C ARG A 98 23.21 -2.63 -10.39
N ARG A 99 24.47 -2.87 -10.77
CA ARG A 99 24.89 -4.12 -11.42
C ARG A 99 24.74 -5.31 -10.48
N MET A 100 25.14 -5.15 -9.22
CA MET A 100 24.97 -6.18 -8.18
C MET A 100 23.48 -6.48 -7.98
N ALA A 101 22.63 -5.47 -7.85
CA ALA A 101 21.20 -5.70 -7.60
C ALA A 101 20.46 -6.36 -8.78
N ARG A 102 20.83 -6.01 -10.03
CA ARG A 102 20.21 -6.59 -11.23
C ARG A 102 20.76 -7.97 -11.58
N ALA A 103 22.00 -8.28 -11.18
CA ALA A 103 22.67 -9.56 -11.42
C ALA A 103 22.72 -10.01 -12.91
N GLU A 104 22.53 -9.07 -13.85
CA GLU A 104 22.47 -9.37 -15.28
C GLU A 104 23.88 -9.56 -15.85
N GLY A 105 24.15 -10.74 -16.41
CA GLY A 105 25.41 -11.02 -17.12
C GLY A 105 26.66 -11.05 -16.24
N LEU A 106 26.52 -11.20 -14.92
CA LEU A 106 27.63 -11.27 -13.96
C LEU A 106 27.92 -12.70 -13.51
N THR A 107 29.19 -13.11 -13.55
CA THR A 107 29.65 -14.35 -12.89
C THR A 107 29.84 -14.13 -11.38
N ASP A 108 29.96 -15.23 -10.62
CA ASP A 108 30.18 -15.14 -9.16
C ASP A 108 31.53 -14.49 -8.86
N GLU A 109 32.56 -14.74 -9.67
CA GLU A 109 33.91 -14.15 -9.52
C GLU A 109 33.87 -12.64 -9.77
N GLN A 110 33.19 -12.21 -10.85
CA GLN A 110 33.00 -10.78 -11.14
C GLN A 110 32.21 -10.08 -10.04
N ALA A 111 31.17 -10.72 -9.53
CA ALA A 111 30.37 -10.18 -8.43
C ALA A 111 31.19 -10.04 -7.14
N ARG A 112 32.07 -11.00 -6.81
CA ARG A 112 32.98 -10.89 -5.66
C ARG A 112 33.95 -9.72 -5.81
N ALA A 113 34.58 -9.59 -6.98
CA ALA A 113 35.48 -8.47 -7.25
C ALA A 113 34.78 -7.10 -7.12
N LEU A 114 33.55 -6.97 -7.64
CA LEU A 114 32.74 -5.76 -7.49
C LEU A 114 32.33 -5.51 -6.04
N ALA A 115 32.03 -6.56 -5.27
CA ALA A 115 31.70 -6.45 -3.84
C ALA A 115 32.89 -5.97 -2.99
N GLU A 116 34.11 -6.41 -3.33
CA GLU A 116 35.35 -5.97 -2.67
C GLU A 116 35.67 -4.49 -2.96
N GLU A 117 35.50 -4.06 -4.22
CA GLU A 117 35.68 -2.66 -4.66
C GLU A 117 34.59 -1.73 -4.10
N GLY A 118 33.35 -2.23 -4.07
CA GLY A 118 32.16 -1.45 -3.78
C GLY A 118 32.06 -0.92 -2.36
N LYS A 119 31.11 0.00 -2.17
CA LYS A 119 30.68 0.53 -0.89
C LYS A 119 29.24 0.11 -0.66
N ALA A 120 28.88 -0.14 0.60
CA ALA A 120 27.48 -0.35 0.94
C ALA A 120 26.73 0.95 0.69
N ILE A 121 25.58 0.87 0.01
CA ILE A 121 24.67 1.98 -0.14
C ILE A 121 23.55 1.80 0.90
N VAL A 122 23.42 2.77 1.79
CA VAL A 122 22.41 2.75 2.86
C VAL A 122 21.48 3.95 2.70
N TRP A 123 20.20 3.68 2.59
CA TRP A 123 19.14 4.69 2.60
C TRP A 123 18.61 4.87 4.01
N ILE A 124 18.50 6.13 4.44
CA ILE A 124 17.82 6.53 5.67
C ILE A 124 16.89 7.69 5.32
N ASP A 125 15.60 7.53 5.59
CA ASP A 125 14.63 8.62 5.40
C ASP A 125 14.00 9.09 6.72
N GLY A 126 13.36 10.26 6.60
CA GLY A 126 12.61 10.89 7.66
C GLY A 126 11.40 11.65 7.13
N GLY A 127 10.29 11.56 7.87
CA GLY A 127 9.11 12.40 7.64
C GLY A 127 8.12 11.87 6.62
N LEU A 128 8.07 10.56 6.37
CA LEU A 128 7.10 9.98 5.45
C LEU A 128 5.68 10.30 5.92
N HIS A 129 5.34 9.94 7.16
CA HIS A 129 4.17 10.47 7.83
C HIS A 129 4.57 11.73 8.59
N SER A 130 4.15 12.91 8.13
CA SER A 130 4.70 14.17 8.67
C SER A 130 4.26 14.49 10.10
N THR A 131 3.20 13.84 10.60
CA THR A 131 2.81 13.90 12.03
C THR A 131 3.78 13.15 12.94
N GLU A 132 4.63 12.29 12.39
CA GLU A 132 5.62 11.47 13.08
C GLU A 132 6.97 12.20 13.12
N THR A 133 6.94 13.34 13.81
CA THR A 133 7.99 14.37 13.80
C THR A 133 9.39 13.91 14.21
N VAL A 134 9.53 12.83 15.00
CA VAL A 134 10.86 12.28 15.33
C VAL A 134 11.60 11.88 14.05
N GLY A 135 10.92 11.30 13.07
CA GLY A 135 11.51 10.85 11.81
C GLY A 135 12.16 11.98 11.01
N THR A 136 11.48 13.12 10.89
CA THR A 136 12.07 14.30 10.21
C THR A 136 13.18 14.93 11.03
N MET A 137 12.98 15.09 12.34
CA MET A 137 13.94 15.79 13.19
C MET A 137 15.25 14.99 13.35
N GLN A 138 15.20 13.67 13.52
CA GLN A 138 16.41 12.84 13.59
C GLN A 138 17.24 12.92 12.30
N LEU A 139 16.61 13.14 11.14
CA LEU A 139 17.31 13.26 9.86
C LEU A 139 18.24 14.48 9.86
N ILE A 140 17.78 15.60 10.42
CA ILE A 140 18.56 16.85 10.56
C ILE A 140 19.79 16.61 11.44
N GLU A 141 19.59 15.94 12.58
CA GLU A 141 20.65 15.65 13.53
C GLU A 141 21.65 14.62 12.96
N THR A 142 21.16 13.60 12.26
CA THR A 142 22.00 12.58 11.58
C THR A 142 22.91 13.23 10.53
N VAL A 143 22.39 14.16 9.72
CA VAL A 143 23.18 14.95 8.76
C VAL A 143 24.33 15.67 9.46
N TRP A 144 24.04 16.35 10.57
CA TRP A 144 25.06 17.09 11.31
C TRP A 144 26.11 16.17 11.92
N GLN A 145 25.71 15.08 12.57
CA GLN A 145 26.66 14.15 13.22
C GLN A 145 27.60 13.50 12.20
N LEU A 146 27.09 13.04 11.05
CA LEU A 146 27.92 12.41 10.01
C LEU A 146 28.88 13.40 9.34
N THR A 147 28.51 14.67 9.22
CA THR A 147 29.35 15.68 8.55
C THR A 147 30.34 16.37 9.48
N SER A 148 30.05 16.43 10.79
CA SER A 148 30.88 17.16 11.77
C SER A 148 31.81 16.28 12.61
N ARG A 149 31.43 15.04 12.92
CA ARG A 149 32.22 14.16 13.81
C ARG A 149 33.45 13.61 13.11
N ASN A 150 34.48 13.32 13.91
CA ASN A 150 35.76 12.76 13.46
C ASN A 150 36.19 11.51 14.25
N ASP A 151 35.30 10.93 15.05
CA ASP A 151 35.60 9.73 15.82
C ASP A 151 35.83 8.49 14.91
N PRO A 152 36.53 7.45 15.40
CA PRO A 152 36.86 6.28 14.59
C PRO A 152 35.66 5.53 14.02
N GLU A 153 34.52 5.51 14.71
CA GLU A 153 33.30 4.86 14.22
C GLU A 153 32.74 5.63 13.02
N THR A 154 32.55 6.94 13.16
CA THR A 154 32.05 7.79 12.06
C THR A 154 32.98 7.74 10.84
N ARG A 155 34.31 7.82 11.04
CA ARG A 155 35.27 7.75 9.93
C ARG A 155 35.19 6.41 9.18
N ARG A 156 35.17 5.29 9.91
CA ARG A 156 35.04 3.97 9.29
C ARG A 156 33.72 3.80 8.55
N ILE A 157 32.61 4.34 9.07
CA ILE A 157 31.33 4.35 8.37
C ILE A 157 31.47 5.09 7.04
N LEU A 158 31.94 6.34 7.05
CA LEU A 158 32.06 7.16 5.85
C LEU A 158 33.02 6.58 4.80
N ASP A 159 34.07 5.88 5.23
CA ASP A 159 35.03 5.25 4.32
C ASP A 159 34.47 3.99 3.63
N ASN A 160 33.43 3.38 4.19
CA ASN A 160 32.86 2.10 3.73
C ASN A 160 31.41 2.17 3.23
N VAL A 161 30.72 3.28 3.49
CA VAL A 161 29.29 3.45 3.22
C VAL A 161 29.05 4.76 2.45
N VAL A 162 28.16 4.71 1.47
CA VAL A 162 27.50 5.89 0.88
C VAL A 162 26.10 5.97 1.49
N VAL A 163 25.85 7.02 2.26
CA VAL A 163 24.58 7.22 2.98
C VAL A 163 23.68 8.15 2.15
N LEU A 164 22.46 7.72 1.89
CA LEU A 164 21.42 8.50 1.23
C LEU A 164 20.41 8.97 2.29
N LEU A 165 20.46 10.25 2.67
CA LEU A 165 19.58 10.86 3.67
C LEU A 165 18.44 11.60 2.97
N VAL A 166 17.23 11.04 3.00
CA VAL A 166 16.12 11.49 2.14
C VAL A 166 14.97 12.08 2.95
N HIS A 167 14.53 13.28 2.56
CA HIS A 167 13.32 13.88 3.11
C HIS A 167 12.08 13.35 2.38
N ALA A 168 11.19 12.65 3.08
CA ALA A 168 10.12 11.91 2.42
C ALA A 168 8.88 12.76 2.07
N ASN A 169 8.44 13.68 2.93
CA ASN A 169 7.27 14.54 2.66
C ASN A 169 7.51 16.01 3.08
N PRO A 170 8.13 16.83 2.19
CA PRO A 170 8.37 18.25 2.44
C PRO A 170 7.11 19.07 2.74
N ASP A 171 6.02 18.83 1.99
CA ASP A 171 4.78 19.59 2.10
C ASP A 171 4.13 19.38 3.46
N GLY A 172 4.13 18.13 3.92
CA GLY A 172 3.60 17.76 5.22
C GLY A 172 4.45 18.25 6.39
N GLN A 173 5.80 18.24 6.31
CA GLN A 173 6.64 18.85 7.36
C GLN A 173 6.33 20.34 7.50
N GLU A 174 6.23 21.05 6.37
CA GLU A 174 5.90 22.48 6.38
C GLU A 174 4.56 22.73 7.07
N LEU A 175 3.51 21.97 6.73
CA LEU A 175 2.20 22.09 7.36
C LEU A 175 2.26 21.78 8.87
N VAL A 176 2.81 20.63 9.25
CA VAL A 176 2.78 20.13 10.62
C VAL A 176 3.59 21.00 11.56
N SER A 177 4.83 21.36 11.19
CA SER A 177 5.69 22.19 12.02
C SER A 177 5.13 23.60 12.19
N ASN A 178 4.63 24.23 11.12
CA ASN A 178 4.00 25.56 11.24
C ASN A 178 2.75 25.50 12.13
N TRP A 179 1.92 24.45 11.96
CA TRP A 179 0.76 24.28 12.81
C TRP A 179 1.18 24.14 14.27
N TYR A 180 2.11 23.25 14.60
CA TYR A 180 2.58 23.06 15.96
C TYR A 180 3.16 24.34 16.58
N MET A 181 4.00 25.05 15.84
CA MET A 181 4.72 26.24 16.32
C MET A 181 3.87 27.52 16.38
N ARG A 182 2.62 27.49 15.89
CA ARG A 182 1.71 28.65 15.86
C ARG A 182 1.43 29.27 17.22
N ASN A 183 1.47 28.46 18.29
CA ASN A 183 1.27 28.95 19.65
C ASN A 183 2.62 29.38 20.25
N ALA A 184 2.70 30.65 20.69
CA ALA A 184 3.89 31.18 21.33
C ALA A 184 4.17 30.54 22.70
N THR A 185 3.14 30.09 23.42
CA THR A 185 3.29 29.37 24.69
C THR A 185 3.61 27.89 24.41
N PRO A 186 4.81 27.39 24.75
CA PRO A 186 5.25 26.03 24.43
C PRO A 186 4.26 24.95 24.85
N GLU A 187 3.74 25.02 26.07
CA GLU A 187 2.83 24.04 26.67
C GLU A 187 1.46 23.98 26.00
N LYS A 188 1.13 24.98 25.16
CA LYS A 188 -0.12 25.06 24.39
C LYS A 188 0.07 24.66 22.91
N ARG A 189 1.28 24.27 22.50
CA ARG A 189 1.55 23.78 21.14
C ARG A 189 0.94 22.39 20.95
N THR A 190 0.31 22.17 19.80
CA THR A 190 -0.35 20.89 19.49
C THR A 190 -0.35 20.62 17.99
N MET A 191 -0.14 19.34 17.64
CA MET A 191 -0.30 18.80 16.29
C MET A 191 -1.73 18.32 16.03
N GLU A 192 -2.60 18.34 17.04
CA GLU A 192 -4.00 17.97 16.87
C GLU A 192 -4.71 18.96 15.95
N HIS A 193 -5.78 18.47 15.31
CA HIS A 193 -6.68 19.28 14.51
C HIS A 193 -5.99 19.99 13.35
N LEU A 194 -5.03 19.33 12.68
CA LEU A 194 -4.50 19.82 11.39
C LEU A 194 -5.68 20.16 10.46
N PRO A 195 -5.57 21.24 9.66
CA PRO A 195 -6.69 21.72 8.87
C PRO A 195 -6.97 20.88 7.61
N LYS A 196 -5.97 20.12 7.14
CA LYS A 196 -6.04 19.27 5.95
C LYS A 196 -5.07 18.08 6.07
N LEU A 197 -5.18 17.13 5.15
CA LEU A 197 -4.21 16.04 5.01
C LEU A 197 -2.81 16.62 4.78
N TYR A 198 -1.81 16.10 5.50
CA TYR A 198 -0.41 16.52 5.35
C TYR A 198 0.24 16.03 4.05
N GLU A 199 -0.28 14.94 3.47
CA GLU A 199 -0.01 14.55 2.10
C GLU A 199 -1.26 14.86 1.28
N LYS A 200 -1.14 15.70 0.25
CA LYS A 200 -2.27 16.40 -0.41
C LYS A 200 -3.46 15.51 -0.76
N TYR A 201 -3.21 14.28 -1.22
CA TYR A 201 -4.24 13.31 -1.62
C TYR A 201 -4.33 12.05 -0.74
N ALA A 202 -3.28 11.71 0.01
CA ALA A 202 -3.22 10.42 0.68
C ALA A 202 -3.21 10.51 2.21
N GLY A 203 -2.83 11.66 2.80
CA GLY A 203 -2.48 11.71 4.22
C GLY A 203 -1.49 10.60 4.59
N HIS A 204 -1.89 9.77 5.55
CA HIS A 204 -1.08 8.65 6.04
C HIS A 204 -0.97 7.46 5.06
N ASP A 205 -1.84 7.39 4.06
CA ASP A 205 -1.75 6.36 3.03
C ASP A 205 -0.61 6.60 2.02
N ASN A 206 0.22 7.62 2.23
CA ASN A 206 1.40 7.83 1.38
C ASN A 206 2.42 6.68 1.50
N ASN A 207 2.48 5.99 2.66
CA ASN A 207 3.22 4.74 2.83
C ASN A 207 2.42 3.51 2.35
N ARG A 208 1.55 3.68 1.34
CA ARG A 208 0.78 2.63 0.65
C ARG A 208 0.85 2.74 -0.87
N ASP A 209 1.63 3.70 -1.37
CA ASP A 209 1.70 4.07 -2.78
C ASP A 209 2.92 3.49 -3.50
N PHE A 210 3.81 2.74 -2.84
CA PHE A 210 5.14 2.41 -3.37
C PHE A 210 5.19 1.35 -4.51
N PHE A 211 4.05 0.79 -4.90
CA PHE A 211 3.94 -0.05 -6.11
C PHE A 211 3.05 0.54 -7.21
N MET A 212 2.13 1.47 -6.88
CA MET A 212 1.31 2.17 -7.88
C MET A 212 1.97 3.48 -8.32
N LEU A 213 2.58 4.18 -7.36
CA LEU A 213 3.33 5.41 -7.53
C LEU A 213 2.47 6.51 -8.17
N ASN A 214 1.31 6.77 -7.55
CA ASN A 214 0.38 7.83 -7.93
C ASN A 214 0.93 9.22 -7.56
N LEU A 215 1.56 9.36 -6.40
CA LEU A 215 2.05 10.64 -5.87
C LEU A 215 3.44 10.98 -6.41
N LYS A 216 3.77 12.27 -6.55
CA LYS A 216 5.10 12.68 -7.00
C LYS A 216 6.21 12.31 -6.02
N GLU A 217 5.98 12.43 -4.72
CA GLU A 217 6.93 12.15 -3.65
C GLU A 217 7.36 10.68 -3.70
N SER A 218 6.39 9.77 -3.81
CA SER A 218 6.65 8.33 -3.93
C SER A 218 7.37 8.01 -5.25
N GLN A 219 7.00 8.66 -6.36
CA GLN A 219 7.69 8.51 -7.65
C GLN A 219 9.15 8.95 -7.60
N ASN A 220 9.44 10.09 -6.98
CA ASN A 220 10.80 10.62 -6.84
C ASN A 220 11.67 9.66 -6.01
N MET A 221 11.14 9.15 -4.90
CA MET A 221 11.84 8.16 -4.07
C MET A 221 12.00 6.81 -4.77
N ALA A 222 10.97 6.32 -5.45
CA ALA A 222 10.99 5.06 -6.18
C ALA A 222 12.06 5.03 -7.27
N ARG A 223 12.24 6.13 -8.01
CA ARG A 223 13.33 6.27 -8.99
C ARG A 223 14.69 5.98 -8.34
N LEU A 224 14.95 6.54 -7.16
CA LEU A 224 16.21 6.33 -6.48
C LEU A 224 16.34 4.90 -5.93
N LEU A 225 15.29 4.41 -5.26
CA LEU A 225 15.28 3.10 -4.62
C LEU A 225 15.33 1.94 -5.62
N PHE A 226 14.70 2.06 -6.79
CA PHE A 226 14.48 0.91 -7.68
C PHE A 226 15.18 1.03 -9.03
N VAL A 227 15.64 2.23 -9.41
CA VAL A 227 16.31 2.46 -10.71
C VAL A 227 17.75 2.94 -10.53
N ASP A 228 17.95 4.02 -9.80
CA ASP A 228 19.22 4.75 -9.81
C ASP A 228 20.26 4.20 -8.82
N TRP A 229 19.87 3.88 -7.57
CA TRP A 229 20.79 3.48 -6.50
C TRP A 229 20.66 2.01 -6.06
N ILE A 230 19.43 1.56 -5.84
CA ILE A 230 19.11 0.19 -5.38
C ILE A 230 19.93 -0.20 -4.13
N PRO A 231 19.73 0.51 -3.00
CA PRO A 231 20.55 0.36 -1.81
C PRO A 231 20.48 -1.05 -1.21
N GLN A 232 21.56 -1.50 -0.56
CA GLN A 232 21.54 -2.81 0.11
C GLN A 232 20.69 -2.78 1.38
N ILE A 233 20.64 -1.63 2.06
CA ILE A 233 19.79 -1.42 3.24
C ILE A 233 18.97 -0.15 3.04
N MET A 234 17.67 -0.25 3.33
CA MET A 234 16.75 0.87 3.40
C MET A 234 16.18 0.93 4.83
N TYR A 235 16.31 2.08 5.50
CA TYR A 235 15.78 2.30 6.84
C TYR A 235 14.85 3.51 6.92
N ASN A 236 13.57 3.25 7.18
CA ASN A 236 12.48 4.22 7.20
C ASN A 236 11.95 4.42 8.63
N HIS A 237 11.89 5.67 9.09
CA HIS A 237 11.54 6.02 10.48
C HIS A 237 10.06 6.36 10.62
N HIS A 238 9.41 5.74 11.60
CA HIS A 238 7.99 5.93 11.88
C HIS A 238 7.70 6.11 13.38
N GLN A 239 6.47 6.52 13.67
CA GLN A 239 5.89 6.57 15.01
C GLN A 239 4.44 6.06 15.00
N ARG A 240 3.99 5.28 15.97
CA ARG A 240 4.52 5.13 17.33
C ARG A 240 4.54 3.66 17.76
N GLY A 241 5.56 3.31 18.54
CA GLY A 241 5.69 1.98 19.15
C GLY A 241 4.50 1.64 20.07
N PRO A 242 4.14 0.35 20.24
CA PRO A 242 2.98 -0.01 21.03
C PRO A 242 3.14 0.41 22.51
N ALA A 243 2.01 0.70 23.19
CA ALA A 243 2.01 1.16 24.58
C ALA A 243 2.85 0.27 25.50
N GLY A 244 3.58 0.87 26.45
CA GLY A 244 4.50 0.15 27.34
C GLY A 244 5.79 -0.34 26.66
N SER A 245 6.14 0.18 25.48
CA SER A 245 7.45 0.02 24.83
C SER A 245 7.97 1.39 24.37
N ILE A 246 9.25 1.48 24.01
CA ILE A 246 9.84 2.68 23.39
C ILE A 246 9.86 2.56 21.88
N LEU A 247 10.12 1.37 21.37
CA LEU A 247 10.34 1.13 19.94
C LEU A 247 9.73 -0.23 19.55
N ALA A 248 9.02 -0.29 18.42
CA ALA A 248 8.86 -1.55 17.68
C ALA A 248 9.82 -1.57 16.49
N GLY A 249 10.51 -2.69 16.26
CA GLY A 249 11.49 -2.82 15.19
C GLY A 249 11.70 -4.27 14.74
N PRO A 250 12.60 -4.50 13.77
CA PRO A 250 12.90 -5.84 13.26
C PRO A 250 13.54 -6.75 14.32
N PRO A 251 13.42 -8.09 14.18
CA PRO A 251 12.60 -8.79 13.19
C PRO A 251 11.09 -8.68 13.39
N TYR A 252 10.34 -8.85 12.31
CA TYR A 252 8.88 -8.70 12.25
C TYR A 252 8.18 -10.04 12.50
N ARG A 253 6.88 -10.02 12.85
CA ARG A 253 6.12 -11.26 13.00
C ARG A 253 5.82 -11.91 11.66
N ASP A 254 5.61 -13.22 11.67
CA ASP A 254 4.97 -13.94 10.57
C ASP A 254 3.52 -13.49 10.34
N PRO A 255 2.95 -13.72 9.14
CA PRO A 255 3.59 -14.31 7.97
C PRO A 255 4.40 -13.30 7.13
N PHE A 256 5.46 -13.79 6.48
CA PHE A 256 6.14 -13.09 5.39
C PHE A 256 5.68 -13.61 4.02
N ASN A 257 5.92 -12.85 2.94
CA ASN A 257 5.56 -13.29 1.60
C ASN A 257 6.51 -14.39 1.08
N TYR A 258 5.96 -15.49 0.60
CA TYR A 258 6.70 -16.70 0.24
C TYR A 258 7.55 -16.59 -1.04
N VAL A 259 7.40 -15.52 -1.83
CA VAL A 259 8.23 -15.31 -3.04
C VAL A 259 9.63 -14.75 -2.73
N PHE A 260 9.86 -14.29 -1.49
CA PHE A 260 11.14 -13.73 -1.09
C PHE A 260 12.28 -14.77 -1.13
N ASP A 261 13.49 -14.30 -1.41
CA ASP A 261 14.67 -15.13 -1.17
C ASP A 261 14.93 -15.22 0.35
N PRO A 262 15.29 -16.40 0.88
CA PRO A 262 15.56 -16.56 2.31
C PRO A 262 16.64 -15.61 2.86
N LEU A 263 17.62 -15.19 2.04
CA LEU A 263 18.64 -14.22 2.45
C LEU A 263 18.06 -12.84 2.80
N MET A 264 16.90 -12.49 2.25
CA MET A 264 16.23 -11.23 2.58
C MET A 264 15.72 -11.28 4.03
N ILE A 265 15.04 -12.37 4.40
CA ILE A 265 14.48 -12.55 5.75
C ILE A 265 15.59 -12.60 6.81
N THR A 266 16.62 -13.42 6.58
CA THR A 266 17.74 -13.53 7.54
C THR A 266 18.62 -12.28 7.58
N GLY A 267 18.64 -11.50 6.49
CA GLY A 267 19.25 -10.17 6.45
C GLY A 267 18.55 -9.18 7.38
N ILE A 268 17.21 -9.18 7.42
CA ILE A 268 16.43 -8.38 8.38
C ILE A 268 16.77 -8.80 9.81
N ASP A 269 16.85 -10.10 10.09
CA ASP A 269 17.21 -10.61 11.41
C ASP A 269 18.59 -10.13 11.84
N ALA A 270 19.57 -10.18 10.94
CA ALA A 270 20.95 -9.79 11.23
C ALA A 270 21.07 -8.29 11.56
N VAL A 271 20.45 -7.41 10.77
CA VAL A 271 20.48 -5.98 11.04
C VAL A 271 19.63 -5.63 12.27
N GLY A 272 18.48 -6.28 12.45
CA GLY A 272 17.64 -6.10 13.65
C GLY A 272 18.36 -6.51 14.93
N ALA A 273 19.16 -7.58 14.90
CA ALA A 273 20.02 -7.98 16.00
C ALA A 273 21.09 -6.90 16.31
N ALA A 274 21.72 -6.31 15.29
CA ALA A 274 22.67 -5.20 15.49
C ALA A 274 22.00 -3.98 16.15
N MET A 275 20.78 -3.64 15.72
CA MET A 275 19.99 -2.53 16.27
C MET A 275 19.67 -2.73 17.76
N ILE A 276 19.04 -3.84 18.13
CA ILE A 276 18.65 -4.09 19.53
C ILE A 276 19.87 -4.26 20.44
N ASN A 277 20.94 -4.90 19.95
CA ASN A 277 22.16 -5.09 20.74
C ASN A 277 22.84 -3.75 21.06
N ARG A 278 22.87 -2.81 20.12
CA ARG A 278 23.42 -1.48 20.39
C ARG A 278 22.63 -0.76 21.47
N LEU A 279 21.30 -0.77 21.40
CA LEU A 279 20.48 -0.14 22.43
C LEU A 279 20.68 -0.79 23.81
N ASN A 280 20.74 -2.11 23.88
CA ASN A 280 21.03 -2.81 25.14
C ASN A 280 22.41 -2.45 25.70
N ALA A 281 23.44 -2.37 24.84
CA ALA A 281 24.79 -1.95 25.24
C ALA A 281 24.84 -0.50 25.73
N GLU A 282 23.97 0.36 25.22
CA GLU A 282 23.81 1.76 25.63
C GLU A 282 22.85 1.93 26.83
N ASN A 283 22.37 0.84 27.44
CA ASN A 283 21.36 0.84 28.51
C ASN A 283 20.06 1.57 28.11
N LYS A 284 19.60 1.34 26.88
CA LYS A 284 18.38 1.92 26.29
C LYS A 284 17.27 0.84 26.19
N PRO A 285 16.46 0.64 27.25
CA PRO A 285 15.38 -0.35 27.25
C PRO A 285 14.20 0.02 26.33
N GLY A 286 13.32 -0.95 26.11
CA GLY A 286 12.00 -0.76 25.49
C GLY A 286 11.89 -1.14 24.01
N PHE A 287 12.87 -1.84 23.43
CA PHE A 287 12.78 -2.37 22.08
C PHE A 287 11.93 -3.64 22.04
N THR A 288 10.87 -3.66 21.22
CA THR A 288 9.99 -4.81 21.01
C THR A 288 10.01 -5.29 19.56
N ARG A 289 9.91 -6.60 19.35
CA ARG A 289 10.00 -7.27 18.02
C ARG A 289 9.09 -8.49 17.94
N LEU A 290 9.01 -9.11 16.75
CA LEU A 290 8.22 -10.32 16.49
C LEU A 290 6.77 -10.09 16.94
N GLY A 291 6.21 -11.00 17.75
CA GLY A 291 4.85 -10.89 18.30
C GLY A 291 4.65 -9.75 19.31
N GLY A 292 5.69 -8.99 19.66
CA GLY A 292 5.58 -7.75 20.44
C GLY A 292 4.98 -6.57 19.65
N SER A 293 4.86 -6.72 18.32
CA SER A 293 4.27 -5.73 17.41
C SER A 293 3.38 -6.40 16.35
N VAL A 294 2.55 -5.61 15.67
CA VAL A 294 1.64 -6.11 14.63
C VAL A 294 2.28 -6.24 13.25
N PHE A 295 3.47 -5.65 13.05
CA PHE A 295 4.10 -5.57 11.73
C PHE A 295 4.57 -6.93 11.24
N SER A 296 4.20 -7.24 10.00
CA SER A 296 4.73 -8.36 9.23
C SER A 296 5.33 -7.86 7.91
N THR A 297 5.91 -8.79 7.13
CA THR A 297 6.45 -8.52 5.79
C THR A 297 5.56 -9.08 4.68
N TRP A 298 4.28 -9.30 4.96
CA TRP A 298 3.31 -9.79 3.97
C TRP A 298 2.99 -8.75 2.88
N TYR A 299 2.52 -7.57 3.29
CA TYR A 299 1.94 -6.54 2.42
C TYR A 299 2.97 -5.75 1.61
N ASN A 300 2.82 -5.60 0.29
CA ASN A 300 3.79 -4.94 -0.62
C ASN A 300 3.59 -3.41 -0.81
N GLY A 301 2.71 -2.74 -0.06
CA GLY A 301 2.40 -1.32 -0.35
C GLY A 301 3.29 -0.26 0.26
N GLY A 302 4.03 -0.60 1.31
CA GLY A 302 4.87 0.38 2.01
C GLY A 302 6.26 0.50 1.40
N LEU A 303 6.91 1.65 1.60
CA LEU A 303 8.29 1.92 1.18
C LEU A 303 9.20 0.76 1.58
N ARG A 304 9.16 0.38 2.86
CA ARG A 304 9.87 -0.79 3.40
C ARG A 304 9.57 -2.07 2.64
N THR A 305 8.31 -2.44 2.53
CA THR A 305 7.97 -3.78 2.05
C THR A 305 8.17 -3.94 0.55
N THR A 306 7.97 -2.88 -0.24
CA THR A 306 8.35 -2.90 -1.66
C THR A 306 9.84 -3.15 -1.86
N THR A 307 10.71 -2.64 -0.98
CA THR A 307 12.15 -2.90 -1.09
C THR A 307 12.53 -4.38 -0.90
N HIS A 308 11.76 -5.16 -0.14
CA HIS A 308 11.99 -6.60 0.04
C HIS A 308 11.87 -7.38 -1.29
N PHE A 309 10.96 -6.96 -2.17
CA PHE A 309 10.79 -7.55 -3.50
C PHE A 309 11.90 -7.18 -4.50
N HIS A 310 12.80 -6.26 -4.11
CA HIS A 310 13.95 -5.78 -4.88
C HIS A 310 15.27 -6.23 -4.24
N ASN A 311 15.23 -7.27 -3.40
CA ASN A 311 16.38 -7.88 -2.74
C ASN A 311 17.12 -6.93 -1.78
N MET A 312 16.46 -5.86 -1.31
CA MET A 312 17.02 -4.93 -0.34
C MET A 312 16.57 -5.30 1.08
N ILE A 313 17.43 -5.05 2.07
CA ILE A 313 17.06 -5.19 3.49
C ILE A 313 16.28 -3.95 3.90
N GLY A 314 14.95 -4.05 3.85
CA GLY A 314 14.04 -2.99 4.25
C GLY A 314 13.72 -3.02 5.75
N LEU A 315 13.99 -1.92 6.44
CA LEU A 315 13.81 -1.73 7.87
C LEU A 315 12.80 -0.60 8.14
N LEU A 316 12.00 -0.78 9.19
CA LEU A 316 11.10 0.21 9.74
C LEU A 316 11.14 0.08 11.25
N THR A 317 11.11 1.22 11.92
CA THR A 317 10.89 1.27 13.35
C THR A 317 9.80 2.25 13.70
N GLU A 318 9.01 1.92 14.71
CA GLU A 318 8.00 2.78 15.30
C GLU A 318 8.46 3.26 16.67
N ILE A 319 8.83 4.54 16.81
CA ILE A 319 9.33 5.10 18.08
C ILE A 319 8.29 5.96 18.80
N VAL A 320 8.25 5.87 20.13
CA VAL A 320 7.47 6.80 20.97
C VAL A 320 8.09 8.22 20.98
N GLY A 321 7.38 9.18 21.55
CA GLY A 321 7.82 10.57 21.69
C GLY A 321 7.34 11.51 20.59
N GLY A 322 7.77 12.75 20.70
CA GLY A 322 7.40 13.88 19.86
C GLY A 322 7.85 15.17 20.56
N PRO A 323 7.62 16.35 19.97
CA PRO A 323 8.06 17.60 20.56
C PRO A 323 7.40 17.88 21.92
N THR A 324 6.17 17.40 22.16
CA THR A 324 5.51 17.53 23.46
C THR A 324 5.86 16.34 24.37
N PRO A 325 6.44 16.57 25.56
CA PRO A 325 6.74 15.51 26.53
C PRO A 325 5.50 14.77 27.03
N GLU A 326 5.62 13.45 27.16
CA GLU A 326 4.52 12.54 27.52
C GLU A 326 4.97 11.51 28.55
N ASP A 327 4.07 10.63 29.00
CA ASP A 327 4.41 9.54 29.92
C ASP A 327 4.41 8.19 29.19
N ILE A 328 5.41 7.35 29.49
CA ILE A 328 5.37 5.93 29.12
C ILE A 328 4.41 5.22 30.09
N PRO A 329 3.27 4.67 29.60
CA PRO A 329 2.28 4.08 30.48
C PRO A 329 2.74 2.74 31.04
N VAL A 330 2.22 2.39 32.21
CA VAL A 330 2.39 1.05 32.78
C VAL A 330 1.50 0.04 32.06
N ILE A 331 2.13 -0.99 31.48
CA ILE A 331 1.44 -2.13 30.87
C ILE A 331 2.01 -3.40 31.52
N PRO A 332 1.35 -3.97 32.53
CA PRO A 332 1.92 -5.06 33.34
C PRO A 332 2.49 -6.23 32.53
N ASN A 333 1.76 -6.68 31.49
CA ASN A 333 2.19 -7.78 30.63
C ASN A 333 3.46 -7.50 29.80
N ARG A 334 3.90 -6.24 29.72
CA ARG A 334 5.14 -5.83 29.03
C ARG A 334 6.31 -5.60 29.97
N LEU A 335 6.11 -5.68 31.29
CA LEU A 335 7.19 -5.53 32.28
C LEU A 335 8.00 -6.81 32.47
N VAL A 336 7.47 -7.97 32.06
CA VAL A 336 8.17 -9.26 32.15
C VAL A 336 9.05 -9.44 30.91
N PRO A 337 10.39 -9.54 31.06
CA PRO A 337 11.29 -9.80 29.94
C PRO A 337 10.95 -11.09 29.20
N ASN A 338 11.00 -11.06 27.87
CA ASN A 338 10.82 -12.25 27.02
C ASN A 338 11.55 -12.07 25.67
N GLY A 339 11.44 -13.06 24.76
CA GLY A 339 12.11 -13.01 23.45
C GLY A 339 11.69 -11.84 22.55
N ASN A 340 10.47 -11.32 22.74
CA ASN A 340 9.98 -10.14 22.01
C ASN A 340 10.53 -8.84 22.61
N THR A 341 10.69 -8.74 23.93
CA THR A 341 11.18 -7.56 24.65
C THR A 341 12.16 -7.98 25.77
N PRO A 342 13.46 -8.19 25.46
CA PRO A 342 14.42 -8.68 26.45
C PRO A 342 14.77 -7.67 27.53
N TYR A 343 14.68 -6.37 27.24
CA TYR A 343 14.96 -5.30 28.18
C TYR A 343 13.78 -4.31 28.24
N PRO A 344 12.74 -4.60 29.05
CA PRO A 344 11.56 -3.75 29.19
C PRO A 344 11.88 -2.36 29.76
N ILE A 345 11.13 -1.36 29.30
CA ILE A 345 11.15 0.01 29.83
C ILE A 345 10.24 0.10 31.06
N THR A 346 10.64 0.87 32.08
CA THR A 346 9.78 1.22 33.21
C THR A 346 8.98 2.50 32.93
N PRO A 347 7.77 2.65 33.50
CA PRO A 347 6.97 3.87 33.37
C PRO A 347 7.77 5.09 33.81
N GLN A 348 7.81 6.12 32.96
CA GLN A 348 8.56 7.35 33.22
C GLN A 348 8.09 8.48 32.30
N LYS A 349 8.45 9.72 32.65
CA LYS A 349 8.32 10.86 31.75
C LYS A 349 9.28 10.68 30.57
N TRP A 350 8.76 10.84 29.36
CA TRP A 350 9.51 10.75 28.11
C TRP A 350 9.63 12.12 27.45
N ARG A 351 10.86 12.50 27.08
CA ARG A 351 11.24 13.79 26.51
C ARG A 351 11.61 13.65 25.05
N PHE A 352 11.47 14.71 24.27
CA PHE A 352 11.69 14.63 22.82
C PHE A 352 13.11 14.19 22.46
N LYS A 353 14.10 14.73 23.17
CA LYS A 353 15.52 14.39 23.01
C LYS A 353 15.82 12.90 23.16
N GLN A 354 15.11 12.19 24.04
CA GLN A 354 15.32 10.75 24.23
C GLN A 354 14.97 9.97 22.96
N SER A 355 13.87 10.32 22.28
CA SER A 355 13.52 9.69 21.00
C SER A 355 14.56 9.98 19.92
N ILE A 356 15.04 11.23 19.82
CA ILE A 356 16.11 11.59 18.88
C ILE A 356 17.36 10.74 19.16
N ASP A 357 17.76 10.58 20.42
CA ASP A 357 18.94 9.81 20.80
C ASP A 357 18.80 8.31 20.54
N TYR A 358 17.59 7.76 20.64
CA TYR A 358 17.33 6.38 20.23
C TYR A 358 17.43 6.23 18.71
N SER A 359 16.81 7.13 17.93
CA SER A 359 16.88 7.09 16.46
C SER A 359 18.32 7.22 15.94
N LEU A 360 19.13 8.13 16.52
CA LEU A 360 20.54 8.27 16.16
C LEU A 360 21.34 6.99 16.43
N SER A 361 21.14 6.36 17.59
CA SER A 361 21.81 5.09 17.90
C SER A 361 21.41 3.99 16.92
N LEU A 362 20.13 3.91 16.55
CA LEU A 362 19.66 2.95 15.55
C LEU A 362 20.27 3.20 14.17
N ASN A 363 20.36 4.47 13.73
CA ASN A 363 21.05 4.83 12.49
C ASN A 363 22.51 4.37 12.52
N TYR A 364 23.24 4.68 13.60
CA TYR A 364 24.62 4.26 13.75
C TYR A 364 24.76 2.73 13.84
N ALA A 365 23.79 2.00 14.42
CA ALA A 365 23.79 0.53 14.40
C ALA A 365 23.70 -0.03 12.96
N VAL A 366 22.78 0.52 12.16
CA VAL A 366 22.60 0.12 10.76
C VAL A 366 23.83 0.48 9.92
N LEU A 367 24.33 1.70 10.06
CA LEU A 367 25.51 2.18 9.34
C LEU A 367 26.78 1.43 9.74
N ASP A 368 26.96 1.11 11.02
CA ASP A 368 28.08 0.33 11.51
C ASP A 368 28.05 -1.10 10.95
N TYR A 369 26.88 -1.74 11.00
CA TYR A 369 26.68 -3.06 10.40
C TYR A 369 27.03 -3.05 8.92
N ALA A 370 26.54 -2.04 8.17
CA ALA A 370 26.84 -1.90 6.75
C ALA A 370 28.33 -1.71 6.48
N ALA A 371 29.00 -0.86 7.25
CA ALA A 371 30.43 -0.58 7.10
C ALA A 371 31.29 -1.84 7.32
N ARG A 372 30.90 -2.71 8.26
CA ARG A 372 31.63 -3.95 8.59
C ARG A 372 31.32 -5.11 7.65
N ASN A 373 30.19 -5.09 6.95
CA ASN A 373 29.70 -6.19 6.12
C ASN A 373 29.44 -5.76 4.66
N ARG A 374 30.10 -4.70 4.17
CA ARG A 374 29.77 -4.06 2.88
C ARG A 374 29.84 -5.03 1.69
N ASP A 375 30.85 -5.88 1.70
CA ASP A 375 31.13 -6.90 0.69
C ASP A 375 30.07 -8.00 0.73
N HIS A 376 29.74 -8.49 1.92
CA HIS A 376 28.66 -9.45 2.12
C HIS A 376 27.30 -8.89 1.69
N LEU A 377 26.98 -7.64 2.02
CA LEU A 377 25.74 -6.99 1.62
C LEU A 377 25.62 -6.86 0.09
N LEU A 378 26.69 -6.41 -0.57
CA LEU A 378 26.74 -6.31 -2.03
C LEU A 378 26.65 -7.69 -2.70
N PHE A 379 27.39 -8.68 -2.20
CA PHE A 379 27.35 -10.02 -2.76
C PHE A 379 25.99 -10.70 -2.53
N ASN A 380 25.36 -10.50 -1.37
CA ASN A 380 24.06 -11.11 -1.07
C ASN A 380 22.93 -10.54 -1.93
N ILE A 381 22.91 -9.22 -2.21
CA ILE A 381 21.90 -8.66 -3.12
C ILE A 381 22.05 -9.23 -4.53
N TYR A 382 23.30 -9.43 -5.00
CA TYR A 382 23.59 -10.16 -6.24
C TYR A 382 23.09 -11.60 -6.18
N LYS A 383 23.38 -12.34 -5.10
CA LYS A 383 23.00 -13.74 -4.98
C LYS A 383 21.48 -13.91 -5.01
N MET A 384 20.73 -13.05 -4.33
CA MET A 384 19.26 -13.03 -4.38
C MET A 384 18.73 -12.75 -5.80
N GLY A 385 19.35 -11.78 -6.50
CA GLY A 385 19.02 -11.48 -7.90
C GLY A 385 19.29 -12.65 -8.85
N LYS A 386 20.47 -13.28 -8.74
CA LYS A 386 20.85 -14.46 -9.51
C LYS A 386 19.89 -15.64 -9.27
N ASN A 387 19.58 -15.93 -8.00
CA ASN A 387 18.62 -16.98 -7.65
C ASN A 387 17.24 -16.72 -8.29
N SER A 388 16.79 -15.46 -8.31
CA SER A 388 15.53 -15.07 -8.95
C SER A 388 15.54 -15.28 -10.46
N ILE A 389 16.64 -14.92 -11.14
CA ILE A 389 16.84 -15.18 -12.58
C ILE A 389 16.79 -16.69 -12.86
N GLU A 390 17.49 -17.50 -12.06
CA GLU A 390 17.50 -18.97 -12.19
C GLU A 390 16.10 -19.56 -12.00
N ARG A 391 15.36 -19.14 -10.96
CA ARG A 391 13.96 -19.56 -10.71
C ARG A 391 13.03 -19.17 -11.86
N GLY A 392 13.23 -18.00 -12.48
CA GLY A 392 12.49 -17.58 -13.67
C GLY A 392 12.86 -18.34 -14.94
N SER A 393 14.05 -18.94 -15.00
CA SER A 393 14.56 -19.64 -16.20
C SER A 393 14.23 -21.14 -16.24
N ARG A 394 13.85 -21.75 -15.11
CA ARG A 394 13.61 -23.20 -14.99
C ARG A 394 12.31 -23.54 -14.25
N ASN A 395 11.84 -24.78 -14.35
CA ASN A 395 10.61 -25.16 -13.67
C ASN A 395 10.78 -24.94 -12.17
N TYR A 396 9.89 -24.13 -11.60
CA TYR A 396 9.96 -23.71 -10.22
C TYR A 396 8.55 -23.60 -9.67
N TRP A 397 8.38 -24.04 -8.43
CA TRP A 397 7.12 -24.03 -7.71
C TRP A 397 7.37 -23.28 -6.40
N THR A 398 6.78 -22.09 -6.28
CA THR A 398 6.82 -21.38 -5.01
C THR A 398 6.00 -22.15 -3.98
N LEU A 399 6.59 -22.41 -2.81
CA LEU A 399 5.90 -23.05 -1.69
C LEU A 399 4.87 -22.06 -1.10
N SER A 400 3.65 -22.52 -0.83
CA SER A 400 2.57 -21.69 -0.31
C SER A 400 1.54 -22.53 0.44
N PRO A 401 0.63 -21.92 1.23
CA PRO A 401 -0.48 -22.61 1.88
C PRO A 401 -1.29 -23.50 0.94
N LYS A 402 -1.67 -23.02 -0.26
CA LYS A 402 -2.35 -23.84 -1.27
C LYS A 402 -1.56 -25.08 -1.70
N ARG A 403 -0.23 -24.98 -1.76
CA ARG A 403 0.63 -26.13 -2.12
C ARG A 403 0.68 -27.15 -1.00
N THR A 404 0.79 -26.71 0.24
CA THR A 404 0.72 -27.61 1.39
C THR A 404 -0.64 -28.27 1.50
N GLU A 405 -1.73 -27.53 1.30
CA GLU A 405 -3.10 -28.06 1.28
C GLU A 405 -3.29 -29.10 0.16
N ALA A 406 -2.73 -28.87 -1.03
CA ALA A 406 -2.79 -29.83 -2.14
C ALA A 406 -2.08 -31.16 -1.79
N ILE A 407 -0.92 -31.09 -1.12
CA ILE A 407 -0.20 -32.28 -0.64
C ILE A 407 -1.04 -33.02 0.40
N THR A 408 -1.58 -32.30 1.38
CA THR A 408 -2.44 -32.87 2.42
C THR A 408 -3.70 -33.52 1.83
N ALA A 409 -4.36 -32.85 0.88
CA ALA A 409 -5.55 -33.36 0.21
C ALA A 409 -5.25 -34.63 -0.60
N ALA A 410 -4.11 -34.67 -1.31
CA ALA A 410 -3.68 -35.85 -2.06
C ALA A 410 -3.44 -37.05 -1.11
N HIS A 411 -2.82 -36.81 0.05
CA HIS A 411 -2.63 -37.85 1.07
C HIS A 411 -3.96 -38.36 1.64
N GLN A 412 -4.85 -37.45 2.04
CA GLN A 412 -6.16 -37.80 2.58
C GLN A 412 -7.03 -38.56 1.56
N ALA A 413 -6.94 -38.22 0.28
CA ALA A 413 -7.66 -38.91 -0.78
C ALA A 413 -7.16 -40.36 -0.97
N ASP A 414 -5.87 -40.61 -0.80
CA ASP A 414 -5.28 -41.95 -0.88
C ASP A 414 -5.63 -42.79 0.36
N GLN A 415 -5.63 -42.19 1.56
CA GLN A 415 -6.10 -42.84 2.78
C GLN A 415 -7.56 -43.28 2.68
N LYS A 416 -8.42 -42.49 2.03
CA LYS A 416 -9.83 -42.84 1.77
C LYS A 416 -10.00 -43.97 0.73
N LYS A 417 -8.98 -44.26 -0.07
CA LYS A 417 -8.98 -45.32 -1.10
C LYS A 417 -8.34 -46.64 -0.64
N ALA A 418 -7.63 -46.64 0.50
CA ALA A 418 -7.07 -47.85 1.05
C ALA A 418 -8.21 -48.81 1.47
N PRO A 419 -8.18 -50.11 1.10
CA PRO A 419 -9.18 -51.06 1.54
C PRO A 419 -9.20 -51.14 3.06
N ALA A 420 -10.40 -51.19 3.65
CA ALA A 420 -10.55 -51.57 5.05
C ALA A 420 -10.03 -53.00 5.22
N THR A 421 -8.77 -53.16 5.61
CA THR A 421 -8.22 -54.45 6.01
C THR A 421 -8.91 -54.85 7.31
N GLY A 422 -9.66 -55.95 7.25
CA GLY A 422 -10.55 -56.42 8.31
C GLY A 422 -9.87 -56.64 9.66
N GLY A 423 -10.59 -56.22 10.71
CA GLY A 423 -10.37 -56.57 12.11
C GLY A 423 -11.72 -56.49 12.81
N ALA A 424 -12.05 -57.55 13.55
CA ALA A 424 -13.37 -57.94 14.03
C ALA A 424 -14.20 -56.90 14.81
N ALA A 425 -15.51 -57.15 14.78
CA ALA A 425 -16.62 -56.46 15.43
C ALA A 425 -16.44 -56.13 16.92
N SER A 426 -16.91 -54.95 17.32
CA SER A 426 -17.78 -54.80 18.48
C SER A 426 -18.91 -53.82 18.15
N VAL A 427 -20.13 -54.34 18.15
CA VAL A 427 -21.40 -53.65 17.92
C VAL A 427 -21.71 -52.73 19.09
N VAL A 428 -21.96 -51.44 18.87
CA VAL A 428 -23.11 -50.72 19.48
C VAL A 428 -23.60 -49.62 18.52
N ALA A 429 -24.81 -49.87 18.00
CA ALA A 429 -25.88 -48.99 17.49
C ALA A 429 -25.59 -47.57 16.95
N ALA A 430 -26.01 -47.38 15.69
CA ALA A 430 -26.51 -46.10 15.14
C ALA A 430 -27.69 -45.58 16.00
N ASN A 431 -28.06 -44.29 16.06
CA ASN A 431 -28.29 -43.32 14.99
C ASN A 431 -28.58 -41.91 15.66
N PRO A 432 -29.16 -40.87 15.02
CA PRO A 432 -28.50 -39.57 14.83
C PRO A 432 -29.27 -38.33 15.40
N ILE A 433 -28.79 -37.10 15.10
CA ILE A 433 -29.52 -35.81 15.07
C ILE A 433 -29.67 -34.97 16.38
N ALA A 434 -29.26 -33.70 16.26
CA ALA A 434 -29.75 -32.41 16.84
C ALA A 434 -29.83 -32.10 18.36
N SER A 435 -29.23 -30.94 18.68
CA SER A 435 -29.77 -29.79 19.46
C SER A 435 -30.06 -29.87 20.97
N SER A 436 -30.01 -28.67 21.58
CA SER A 436 -30.42 -28.24 22.95
C SER A 436 -29.45 -28.65 24.08
N VAL A 437 -28.75 -27.74 24.78
CA VAL A 437 -29.20 -26.72 25.77
C VAL A 437 -30.04 -27.32 26.89
N VAL A 438 -29.45 -27.53 28.07
CA VAL A 438 -30.03 -27.23 29.40
C VAL A 438 -28.90 -26.94 30.41
N SER A 439 -29.17 -25.94 31.23
CA SER A 439 -28.48 -25.34 32.39
C SER A 439 -28.13 -26.28 33.56
N GLY A 440 -27.14 -25.87 34.38
CA GLY A 440 -26.89 -26.41 35.72
C GLY A 440 -25.92 -25.54 36.54
N THR A 441 -26.42 -24.96 37.62
CA THR A 441 -25.90 -23.92 38.53
C THR A 441 -24.95 -24.38 39.66
N MET A 442 -24.21 -23.40 40.25
CA MET A 442 -23.68 -23.27 41.64
C MET A 442 -22.50 -24.18 42.04
N GLY A 443 -21.48 -23.80 42.84
CA GLY A 443 -21.16 -22.63 43.66
C GLY A 443 -20.34 -23.08 44.90
N GLY A 444 -19.40 -22.25 45.41
CA GLY A 444 -18.94 -22.32 46.82
C GLY A 444 -17.44 -22.58 47.12
N ALA A 445 -16.87 -21.73 47.98
CA ALA A 445 -15.48 -21.66 48.49
C ALA A 445 -15.16 -22.68 49.63
N VAL A 446 -13.94 -22.82 50.21
CA VAL A 446 -13.32 -22.00 51.30
C VAL A 446 -12.08 -22.76 51.92
N ILE A 447 -10.95 -22.06 52.21
CA ILE A 447 -9.86 -22.16 53.29
C ILE A 447 -9.20 -23.55 53.61
N GLY A 448 -7.90 -23.75 53.97
CA GLY A 448 -6.69 -22.97 54.29
C GLY A 448 -5.66 -23.84 55.10
N LEU A 449 -4.45 -23.28 55.37
CA LEU A 449 -3.38 -23.65 56.33
C LEU A 449 -2.15 -24.53 55.90
N LEU A 450 -0.97 -23.95 56.17
CA LEU A 450 0.46 -24.41 56.14
C LEU A 450 0.87 -25.07 57.50
N PRO A 451 2.04 -25.73 57.72
CA PRO A 451 3.40 -25.40 57.21
C PRO A 451 4.48 -26.52 56.98
N SER A 452 5.58 -26.12 56.30
CA SER A 452 7.03 -26.53 56.33
C SER A 452 7.45 -28.02 56.51
N LYS A 453 8.40 -28.63 55.77
CA LYS A 453 9.75 -28.21 55.34
C LYS A 453 10.25 -29.05 54.14
N THR A 454 11.09 -28.42 53.30
CA THR A 454 12.22 -28.94 52.48
C THR A 454 12.10 -30.30 51.78
N GLU A 455 12.00 -30.28 50.44
CA GLU A 455 12.96 -30.88 49.51
C GLU A 455 12.56 -30.54 48.06
N SER A 456 13.56 -30.39 47.20
CA SER A 456 13.41 -30.14 45.77
C SER A 456 12.79 -31.36 45.07
N SER A 457 11.61 -31.21 44.48
CA SER A 457 11.13 -32.12 43.44
C SER A 457 10.13 -31.42 42.50
N SER A 458 10.51 -31.43 41.23
CA SER A 458 9.61 -31.46 40.07
C SER A 458 8.64 -32.64 40.14
N LEU A 459 7.43 -32.46 39.61
CA LEU A 459 6.42 -33.44 39.10
C LEU A 459 5.01 -33.01 39.60
N GLY A 460 3.93 -33.04 38.84
CA GLY A 460 3.70 -33.47 37.47
C GLY A 460 2.23 -33.28 37.12
N SER A 461 1.92 -32.83 35.91
CA SER A 461 0.64 -33.10 35.28
C SER A 461 0.76 -34.45 34.58
N GLY A 462 -0.14 -35.38 34.90
CA GLY A 462 -0.13 -36.75 34.41
C GLY A 462 -0.04 -36.84 32.90
N ILE A 463 1.15 -37.22 32.42
CA ILE A 463 1.38 -37.76 31.09
C ILE A 463 1.16 -39.25 31.24
N ALA A 464 0.04 -39.75 30.73
CA ALA A 464 -0.05 -41.17 30.40
C ALA A 464 0.91 -41.42 29.24
N ASN A 465 1.86 -42.29 29.51
CA ASN A 465 2.84 -42.91 28.63
C ASN A 465 2.32 -43.14 27.19
N GLU A 466 2.87 -42.41 26.22
CA GLU A 466 3.14 -42.94 24.88
C GLU A 466 4.61 -42.66 24.55
N GLY A 467 5.35 -43.74 24.33
CA GLY A 467 6.78 -43.71 24.04
C GLY A 467 7.11 -43.06 22.70
N GLY A 468 8.34 -42.59 22.59
CA GLY A 468 8.86 -41.91 21.41
C GLY A 468 8.68 -42.69 20.11
N GLY A 469 7.87 -42.13 19.21
CA GLY A 469 8.02 -42.27 17.77
C GLY A 469 8.42 -40.90 17.21
N ARG A 470 9.58 -40.79 16.56
CA ARG A 470 9.79 -39.73 15.57
C ARG A 470 8.65 -39.88 14.56
N GLY A 471 7.68 -38.97 14.55
CA GLY A 471 6.50 -39.10 13.71
C GLY A 471 6.88 -39.45 12.27
N GLU A 472 6.34 -40.54 11.74
CA GLU A 472 6.48 -40.86 10.32
C GLU A 472 5.82 -39.72 9.53
N GLY A 473 6.63 -38.94 8.81
CA GLY A 473 6.12 -37.91 7.91
C GLY A 473 5.32 -38.52 6.76
N MET A 474 4.55 -37.69 6.04
CA MET A 474 3.82 -38.18 4.85
C MET A 474 4.79 -38.75 3.82
N PRO A 475 4.45 -39.87 3.14
CA PRO A 475 5.24 -40.41 2.04
C PRO A 475 5.59 -39.35 0.97
N ILE A 476 6.86 -39.29 0.56
CA ILE A 476 7.37 -38.28 -0.40
C ILE A 476 6.60 -38.24 -1.74
N LYS A 477 5.92 -39.34 -2.11
CA LYS A 477 5.11 -39.42 -3.34
C LYS A 477 4.07 -38.30 -3.46
N TYR A 478 3.49 -37.80 -2.36
CA TYR A 478 2.51 -36.71 -2.40
C TYR A 478 3.17 -35.35 -2.62
N TYR A 479 4.34 -35.13 -2.04
CA TYR A 479 5.17 -33.96 -2.34
C TYR A 479 5.57 -33.98 -3.82
N THR A 480 6.12 -35.10 -4.31
CA THR A 480 6.54 -35.26 -5.71
C THR A 480 5.37 -35.06 -6.67
N ALA A 481 4.17 -35.56 -6.36
CA ALA A 481 2.99 -35.38 -7.19
C ALA A 481 2.65 -33.90 -7.40
N VAL A 482 2.71 -33.08 -6.34
CA VAL A 482 2.41 -31.64 -6.43
C VAL A 482 3.57 -30.86 -7.06
N MET A 483 4.81 -31.18 -6.70
CA MET A 483 6.00 -30.43 -7.14
C MET A 483 6.52 -30.82 -8.53
N ASN A 484 5.99 -31.90 -9.13
CA ASN A 484 6.23 -32.23 -10.54
C ASN A 484 5.05 -31.87 -11.44
N ASP A 485 3.90 -31.43 -10.88
CA ASP A 485 2.77 -31.01 -11.67
C ASP A 485 3.09 -29.69 -12.39
N THR A 486 3.35 -29.78 -13.69
CA THR A 486 3.72 -28.65 -14.54
C THR A 486 2.60 -27.60 -14.70
N THR A 487 1.36 -27.90 -14.29
CA THR A 487 0.26 -26.93 -14.25
C THR A 487 0.34 -26.02 -13.02
N LEU A 488 1.04 -26.47 -11.98
CA LEU A 488 1.19 -25.78 -10.69
C LEU A 488 2.48 -24.95 -10.58
N ARG A 489 3.36 -25.01 -11.57
CA ARG A 489 4.60 -24.23 -11.59
C ARG A 489 4.33 -22.73 -11.75
N ASP A 490 5.32 -21.92 -11.43
CA ASP A 490 5.28 -20.48 -11.62
C ASP A 490 5.38 -20.13 -13.12
N ALA A 491 4.87 -18.97 -13.51
CA ALA A 491 4.92 -18.53 -14.90
C ALA A 491 6.36 -18.21 -15.36
N ARG A 492 6.65 -18.45 -16.64
CA ARG A 492 7.87 -18.00 -17.33
C ARG A 492 7.79 -16.55 -17.80
N GLY A 493 6.58 -16.08 -18.04
CA GLY A 493 6.31 -14.69 -18.33
C GLY A 493 4.85 -14.43 -18.62
N TYR A 494 4.58 -13.18 -18.92
CA TYR A 494 3.26 -12.68 -19.22
C TYR A 494 3.30 -11.87 -20.51
N ILE A 495 2.23 -11.95 -21.29
CA ILE A 495 2.01 -11.08 -22.44
C ILE A 495 0.78 -10.23 -22.15
N ILE A 496 0.91 -8.91 -22.26
CA ILE A 496 -0.19 -7.94 -22.18
C ILE A 496 -0.49 -7.49 -23.61
N PRO A 497 -1.58 -7.98 -24.23
CA PRO A 497 -1.91 -7.67 -25.62
C PRO A 497 -2.21 -6.17 -25.81
N ALA A 498 -1.76 -5.59 -26.93
CA ALA A 498 -2.00 -4.17 -27.23
C ALA A 498 -3.40 -3.84 -27.77
N ASP A 499 -4.23 -4.85 -28.04
CA ASP A 499 -5.59 -4.74 -28.58
C ASP A 499 -6.69 -4.79 -27.51
N GLN A 500 -6.33 -4.73 -26.22
CA GLN A 500 -7.29 -4.64 -25.12
C GLN A 500 -8.08 -3.33 -25.16
N ALA A 501 -9.34 -3.39 -24.73
CA ALA A 501 -10.24 -2.23 -24.75
C ALA A 501 -9.73 -1.02 -23.93
N ASP A 502 -9.05 -1.26 -22.81
CA ASP A 502 -8.42 -0.21 -21.99
C ASP A 502 -6.90 -0.36 -21.91
N PHE A 503 -6.25 -0.39 -23.09
CA PHE A 503 -4.79 -0.48 -23.17
C PHE A 503 -4.07 0.73 -22.56
N ALA A 504 -4.74 1.87 -22.44
CA ALA A 504 -4.20 3.03 -21.73
C ALA A 504 -4.02 2.76 -20.22
N THR A 505 -5.00 2.10 -19.57
CA THR A 505 -4.84 1.62 -18.19
C THR A 505 -3.76 0.53 -18.10
N ALA A 506 -3.67 -0.39 -19.06
CA ALA A 506 -2.58 -1.37 -19.11
C ALA A 506 -1.20 -0.71 -19.25
N THR A 507 -1.09 0.40 -19.99
CA THR A 507 0.15 1.19 -20.07
C THR A 507 0.48 1.86 -18.73
N LYS A 508 -0.51 2.34 -17.97
CA LYS A 508 -0.30 2.85 -16.60
C LYS A 508 0.23 1.76 -15.67
N PHE A 509 -0.29 0.53 -15.78
CA PHE A 509 0.23 -0.62 -15.05
C PHE A 509 1.70 -0.90 -15.40
N ILE A 510 2.04 -0.90 -16.70
CA ILE A 510 3.44 -1.05 -17.14
C ILE A 510 4.33 0.08 -16.61
N ASN A 511 3.84 1.31 -16.55
CA ASN A 511 4.59 2.43 -15.98
C ASN A 511 4.84 2.25 -14.48
N ALA A 512 3.89 1.67 -13.74
CA ALA A 512 4.11 1.32 -12.34
C ALA A 512 5.27 0.32 -12.20
N LEU A 513 5.29 -0.74 -13.03
CA LEU A 513 6.38 -1.72 -13.07
C LEU A 513 7.74 -1.10 -13.49
N LEU A 514 7.75 -0.22 -14.50
CA LEU A 514 8.97 0.43 -14.98
C LEU A 514 9.57 1.35 -13.91
N LYS A 515 8.72 2.09 -13.18
CA LYS A 515 9.13 2.96 -12.07
C LYS A 515 9.67 2.17 -10.87
N THR A 516 9.23 0.93 -10.68
CA THR A 516 9.81 -0.01 -9.70
C THR A 516 10.97 -0.83 -10.29
N GLY A 517 11.51 -0.47 -11.45
CA GLY A 517 12.73 -1.10 -11.97
C GLY A 517 12.53 -2.51 -12.52
N ILE A 518 11.29 -2.93 -12.80
CA ILE A 518 11.02 -4.19 -13.49
C ILE A 518 11.43 -4.10 -14.95
N ARG A 519 12.12 -5.13 -15.45
CA ARG A 519 12.44 -5.26 -16.86
C ARG A 519 11.17 -5.59 -17.65
N VAL A 520 10.85 -4.71 -18.58
CA VAL A 520 9.71 -4.85 -19.51
C VAL A 520 10.24 -4.85 -20.94
N GLU A 521 9.70 -5.72 -21.77
CA GLU A 521 9.97 -5.73 -23.21
C GLU A 521 8.71 -5.33 -23.99
N ARG A 522 8.89 -4.85 -25.22
CA ARG A 522 7.82 -4.50 -26.14
C ARG A 522 8.01 -5.20 -27.46
N ALA A 523 6.93 -5.78 -28.00
CA ALA A 523 6.95 -6.37 -29.33
C ALA A 523 7.05 -5.29 -30.41
N THR A 524 8.05 -5.37 -31.29
CA THR A 524 8.26 -4.45 -32.42
C THR A 524 7.46 -4.85 -33.66
N ALA A 525 7.04 -6.11 -33.75
CA ALA A 525 6.19 -6.65 -34.80
C ALA A 525 5.14 -7.62 -34.22
N GLN A 526 4.14 -7.98 -35.03
CA GLN A 526 3.20 -9.06 -34.68
C GLN A 526 3.96 -10.38 -34.48
N PHE A 527 3.53 -11.18 -33.52
CA PHE A 527 4.14 -12.48 -33.22
C PHE A 527 3.09 -13.47 -32.73
N SER A 528 3.46 -14.74 -32.56
CA SER A 528 2.56 -15.78 -32.05
C SER A 528 3.24 -16.66 -31.02
N VAL A 529 2.52 -17.01 -29.95
CA VAL A 529 2.97 -17.94 -28.89
C VAL A 529 1.81 -18.87 -28.57
N ASN A 530 2.06 -20.17 -28.46
CA ASN A 530 1.04 -21.21 -28.18
C ASN A 530 -0.21 -21.13 -29.10
N GLY A 531 -0.01 -20.80 -30.38
CA GLY A 531 -1.09 -20.68 -31.36
C GLY A 531 -1.94 -19.40 -31.28
N LYS A 532 -1.69 -18.52 -30.30
CA LYS A 532 -2.32 -17.19 -30.21
C LYS A 532 -1.41 -16.13 -30.82
N SER A 533 -1.98 -15.25 -31.63
CA SER A 533 -1.27 -14.12 -32.23
C SER A 533 -1.43 -12.86 -31.39
N TYR A 534 -0.38 -12.06 -31.32
CA TYR A 534 -0.30 -10.82 -30.54
C TYR A 534 0.14 -9.66 -31.43
N PRO A 535 -0.54 -8.51 -31.37
CA PRO A 535 -0.20 -7.35 -32.18
C PRO A 535 1.14 -6.74 -31.76
N ALA A 536 1.78 -6.05 -32.71
CA ALA A 536 2.91 -5.17 -32.41
C ALA A 536 2.54 -4.16 -31.32
N GLY A 537 3.50 -3.82 -30.48
CA GLY A 537 3.31 -2.92 -29.34
C GLY A 537 2.83 -3.60 -28.05
N SER A 538 2.48 -4.89 -28.09
CA SER A 538 2.17 -5.68 -26.87
C SER A 538 3.36 -5.70 -25.92
N PHE A 539 3.10 -5.68 -24.62
CA PHE A 539 4.14 -5.74 -23.60
C PHE A 539 4.43 -7.19 -23.18
N VAL A 540 5.70 -7.48 -22.93
CA VAL A 540 6.21 -8.79 -22.54
C VAL A 540 6.95 -8.67 -21.23
N LEU A 541 6.56 -9.49 -20.27
CA LEU A 541 7.08 -9.49 -18.90
C LEU A 541 7.67 -10.87 -18.58
N LYS A 542 8.98 -11.05 -18.76
CA LYS A 542 9.64 -12.33 -18.46
C LYS A 542 10.01 -12.43 -16.97
N THR A 543 9.87 -13.60 -16.38
CA THR A 543 10.18 -13.81 -14.94
C THR A 543 11.65 -14.11 -14.68
N ASN A 544 12.49 -14.29 -15.70
CA ASN A 544 13.94 -14.50 -15.58
C ASN A 544 14.71 -13.17 -15.35
N GLN A 545 14.37 -12.47 -14.26
CA GLN A 545 14.98 -11.20 -13.86
C GLN A 545 15.16 -11.14 -12.34
N ALA A 546 16.06 -10.28 -11.85
CA ALA A 546 16.41 -10.22 -10.42
C ALA A 546 15.23 -9.83 -9.52
N PHE A 547 14.32 -8.97 -10.01
CA PHE A 547 13.13 -8.52 -9.28
C PHE A 547 11.89 -9.34 -9.64
N ARG A 548 12.08 -10.61 -10.02
CA ARG A 548 11.03 -11.61 -10.22
C ARG A 548 9.99 -11.61 -9.09
N PRO A 549 10.35 -11.53 -7.78
CA PRO A 549 9.36 -11.49 -6.71
C PRO A 549 8.34 -10.37 -6.90
N HIS A 550 8.78 -9.15 -7.23
CA HIS A 550 7.88 -8.02 -7.44
C HIS A 550 6.93 -8.24 -8.63
N LEU A 551 7.46 -8.78 -9.74
CA LEU A 551 6.64 -9.10 -10.91
C LEU A 551 5.57 -10.15 -10.59
N ILE A 552 5.92 -11.22 -9.88
CA ILE A 552 4.96 -12.25 -9.45
C ILE A 552 3.89 -11.64 -8.54
N ASP A 553 4.29 -10.79 -7.59
CA ASP A 553 3.37 -10.13 -6.65
C ASP A 553 2.33 -9.22 -7.35
N MET A 554 2.72 -8.57 -8.44
CA MET A 554 1.84 -7.69 -9.23
C MET A 554 0.89 -8.46 -10.17
N MET A 555 1.27 -9.68 -10.59
CA MET A 555 0.57 -10.45 -11.63
C MET A 555 -0.26 -11.62 -11.10
N GLU A 556 0.18 -12.26 -10.01
CA GLU A 556 -0.41 -13.49 -9.49
C GLU A 556 -1.28 -13.26 -8.25
N PRO A 557 -2.24 -14.14 -7.95
CA PRO A 557 -3.02 -14.08 -6.71
C PRO A 557 -2.15 -14.23 -5.46
N GLN A 558 -2.43 -13.41 -4.45
CA GLN A 558 -1.87 -13.55 -3.12
C GLN A 558 -2.51 -14.75 -2.41
N ASP A 559 -1.68 -15.48 -1.66
CA ASP A 559 -2.05 -16.73 -0.97
C ASP A 559 -1.78 -16.63 0.54
N HIS A 560 -2.49 -15.72 1.20
CA HIS A 560 -2.29 -15.45 2.63
C HIS A 560 -2.71 -16.66 3.46
N PRO A 561 -1.91 -17.09 4.45
CA PRO A 561 -2.25 -18.23 5.28
C PRO A 561 -3.44 -17.92 6.20
N ASN A 562 -4.10 -18.95 6.68
CA ASN A 562 -4.98 -18.81 7.83
C ASN A 562 -4.16 -18.43 9.07
N ASP A 563 -4.33 -17.21 9.59
CA ASP A 563 -3.62 -16.69 10.76
C ASP A 563 -4.55 -16.63 11.97
N PHE A 564 -4.39 -17.58 12.89
CA PHE A 564 -5.20 -17.73 14.11
C PHE A 564 -4.27 -18.00 15.30
N LEU A 565 -4.63 -17.49 16.48
CA LEU A 565 -3.86 -17.73 17.70
C LEU A 565 -3.87 -19.22 18.12
N TYR A 566 -5.00 -19.89 17.90
CA TYR A 566 -5.20 -21.33 18.10
C TYR A 566 -6.42 -21.79 17.27
N PRO A 567 -6.62 -23.10 17.03
CA PRO A 567 -7.80 -23.59 16.30
C PRO A 567 -9.12 -23.11 16.91
N GLY A 568 -9.96 -22.44 16.12
CA GLY A 568 -11.24 -21.88 16.57
C GLY A 568 -11.17 -20.47 17.17
N ALA A 569 -9.97 -19.88 17.31
CA ALA A 569 -9.82 -18.47 17.67
C ALA A 569 -10.29 -17.55 16.54
N ALA A 570 -10.59 -16.29 16.89
CA ALA A 570 -10.78 -15.25 15.88
C ALA A 570 -9.49 -15.05 15.05
N PRO A 571 -9.62 -14.74 13.75
CA PRO A 571 -8.53 -14.31 12.88
C PRO A 571 -7.63 -13.24 13.51
N THR A 572 -6.31 -13.42 13.41
CA THR A 572 -5.36 -12.34 13.64
C THR A 572 -5.42 -11.39 12.45
N ARG A 573 -5.67 -10.10 12.70
CA ARG A 573 -5.74 -9.11 11.62
C ARG A 573 -4.38 -8.98 10.91
N PRO A 574 -4.35 -8.96 9.57
CA PRO A 574 -3.15 -8.53 8.84
C PRO A 574 -2.77 -7.11 9.23
N TYR A 575 -1.48 -6.77 9.07
CA TYR A 575 -1.01 -5.42 9.35
C TYR A 575 -1.69 -4.35 8.48
N ASP A 576 -1.95 -4.65 7.19
CA ASP A 576 -2.67 -3.76 6.28
C ASP A 576 -3.72 -4.51 5.45
N ALA A 577 -3.29 -5.26 4.43
CA ALA A 577 -4.16 -6.02 3.53
C ALA A 577 -3.64 -7.45 3.35
N ALA A 578 -4.55 -8.36 3.00
CA ALA A 578 -4.19 -9.74 2.64
C ALA A 578 -3.98 -9.92 1.13
N GLY A 579 -4.65 -9.12 0.28
CA GLY A 579 -4.50 -9.19 -1.18
C GLY A 579 -4.61 -7.84 -1.88
N TRP A 580 -3.74 -7.60 -2.87
CA TRP A 580 -3.61 -6.31 -3.58
C TRP A 580 -3.17 -6.44 -5.05
N THR A 581 -3.13 -7.65 -5.63
CA THR A 581 -2.63 -7.93 -7.00
C THR A 581 -3.05 -6.84 -8.00
N LEU A 582 -2.09 -5.98 -8.37
CA LEU A 582 -2.39 -4.72 -9.06
C LEU A 582 -2.98 -4.97 -10.46
N ALA A 583 -2.51 -6.01 -11.17
CA ALA A 583 -3.07 -6.37 -12.48
C ALA A 583 -4.59 -6.62 -12.42
N TYR A 584 -5.10 -7.21 -11.33
CA TYR A 584 -6.54 -7.44 -11.14
C TYR A 584 -7.27 -6.16 -10.76
N GLN A 585 -6.71 -5.37 -9.84
CA GLN A 585 -7.29 -4.07 -9.46
C GLN A 585 -7.42 -3.11 -10.65
N MET A 586 -6.47 -3.19 -11.61
CA MET A 586 -6.46 -2.36 -12.80
C MET A 586 -7.19 -2.97 -14.00
N GLY A 587 -7.67 -4.22 -13.90
CA GLY A 587 -8.40 -4.89 -14.98
C GLY A 587 -7.53 -5.21 -16.18
N VAL A 588 -6.22 -5.39 -15.97
CA VAL A 588 -5.26 -5.73 -17.04
C VAL A 588 -5.54 -7.15 -17.52
N GLN A 589 -5.77 -7.31 -18.82
CA GLN A 589 -5.83 -8.62 -19.44
C GLN A 589 -4.41 -9.05 -19.82
N PHE A 590 -4.07 -10.29 -19.52
CA PHE A 590 -2.77 -10.84 -19.84
C PHE A 590 -2.89 -12.35 -20.00
N ASP A 591 -1.99 -12.91 -20.81
CA ASP A 591 -1.80 -14.35 -20.86
C ASP A 591 -0.62 -14.74 -19.99
N ARG A 592 -0.79 -15.84 -19.25
CA ARG A 592 0.25 -16.47 -18.43
C ARG A 592 0.94 -17.55 -19.24
N LEU A 593 2.25 -17.44 -19.43
CA LEU A 593 3.04 -18.37 -20.24
C LEU A 593 3.82 -19.28 -19.32
N MET A 594 3.60 -20.59 -19.43
CA MET A 594 4.24 -21.59 -18.57
C MET A 594 5.57 -22.10 -19.13
N ASN A 595 5.79 -21.94 -20.44
CA ASN A 595 7.04 -22.27 -21.13
C ASN A 595 7.77 -20.98 -21.54
N ASP A 596 9.07 -21.07 -21.77
CA ASP A 596 9.82 -19.95 -22.34
C ASP A 596 9.32 -19.66 -23.77
N PHE A 597 9.49 -18.41 -24.19
CA PHE A 597 9.01 -17.92 -25.47
C PHE A 597 9.89 -16.78 -25.97
N THR A 598 10.00 -16.67 -27.29
CA THR A 598 10.79 -15.65 -27.98
C THR A 598 9.93 -14.92 -29.00
N GLY A 599 10.39 -13.77 -29.46
CA GLY A 599 9.71 -12.95 -30.45
C GLY A 599 10.52 -11.70 -30.75
N PRO A 600 9.99 -10.80 -31.59
CA PRO A 600 10.62 -9.55 -31.96
C PRO A 600 10.49 -8.54 -30.79
N PHE A 601 11.13 -8.82 -29.67
CA PHE A 601 11.01 -8.05 -28.44
C PHE A 601 12.17 -7.08 -28.29
N GLN A 602 11.87 -5.86 -27.84
CA GLN A 602 12.86 -4.86 -27.48
C GLN A 602 12.69 -4.51 -26.01
N THR A 603 13.76 -4.60 -25.23
CA THR A 603 13.76 -4.17 -23.82
C THR A 603 13.60 -2.65 -23.74
N ILE A 604 12.67 -2.21 -22.90
CA ILE A 604 12.50 -0.80 -22.54
C ILE A 604 13.58 -0.45 -21.50
N PRO A 605 14.31 0.68 -21.66
CA PRO A 605 15.25 1.12 -20.64
C PRO A 605 14.61 1.25 -19.25
N TYR A 606 15.34 0.83 -18.22
CA TYR A 606 14.84 0.86 -16.84
C TYR A 606 14.39 2.27 -16.43
N GLY A 607 13.18 2.38 -15.86
CA GLY A 607 12.59 3.66 -15.46
C GLY A 607 11.98 4.49 -16.59
N GLU A 608 12.11 4.10 -17.86
CA GLU A 608 11.58 4.86 -19.00
C GLU A 608 10.07 4.63 -19.17
N VAL A 609 9.27 5.53 -18.59
CA VAL A 609 7.80 5.48 -18.67
C VAL A 609 7.30 5.58 -20.11
N GLN A 610 6.24 4.84 -20.40
CA GLN A 610 5.61 4.74 -21.70
C GLN A 610 4.39 5.67 -21.79
N THR A 611 4.20 6.26 -22.96
CA THR A 611 2.97 7.01 -23.29
C THR A 611 1.96 6.06 -23.96
N PRO A 612 0.69 6.06 -23.52
CA PRO A 612 -0.34 5.21 -24.14
C PRO A 612 -0.56 5.65 -25.59
N ARG A 613 -0.69 4.69 -26.51
CA ARG A 613 -0.90 4.96 -27.93
C ARG A 613 -2.38 4.79 -28.28
N GLY A 614 -2.99 5.85 -28.80
CA GLY A 614 -4.38 5.84 -29.25
C GLY A 614 -4.50 5.39 -30.70
N LYS A 615 -5.74 5.24 -31.16
CA LYS A 615 -6.04 4.97 -32.56
C LYS A 615 -7.23 5.83 -32.98
N LEU A 616 -7.12 6.49 -34.12
CA LEU A 616 -8.22 7.23 -34.73
C LEU A 616 -8.54 6.62 -36.10
N ASP A 617 -9.72 6.03 -36.21
CA ASP A 617 -10.31 5.67 -37.50
C ASP A 617 -11.21 6.81 -37.98
N ARG A 618 -10.79 7.50 -39.05
CA ARG A 618 -11.54 8.62 -39.63
C ARG A 618 -12.61 8.18 -40.64
N THR A 619 -12.75 6.88 -40.89
CA THR A 619 -13.82 6.37 -41.74
C THR A 619 -15.16 6.84 -41.20
N TYR A 620 -15.93 7.56 -42.02
CA TYR A 620 -17.20 8.19 -41.64
C TYR A 620 -17.14 9.30 -40.56
N ALA A 621 -15.98 9.89 -40.30
CA ALA A 621 -15.82 10.97 -39.31
C ALA A 621 -16.74 12.19 -39.55
N ALA A 622 -17.19 12.41 -40.79
CA ALA A 622 -18.16 13.46 -41.13
C ALA A 622 -19.50 13.33 -40.38
N ASN A 623 -19.86 12.12 -39.96
CA ASN A 623 -21.07 11.85 -39.18
C ASN A 623 -20.84 11.90 -37.67
N GLY A 624 -19.62 12.20 -37.22
CA GLY A 624 -19.21 12.21 -35.82
C GLY A 624 -18.37 11.00 -35.43
N TYR A 625 -18.10 10.90 -34.12
CA TYR A 625 -17.12 9.98 -33.53
C TYR A 625 -17.71 9.20 -32.36
N THR A 626 -17.21 8.00 -32.12
CA THR A 626 -17.50 7.20 -30.92
C THR A 626 -16.27 7.01 -30.05
N LEU A 627 -16.48 7.08 -28.73
CA LEU A 627 -15.47 6.76 -27.72
C LEU A 627 -16.03 5.66 -26.81
N SER A 628 -15.22 4.63 -26.55
CA SER A 628 -15.65 3.49 -25.73
C SER A 628 -15.80 3.89 -24.25
N ALA A 629 -16.87 3.44 -23.60
CA ALA A 629 -17.06 3.54 -22.16
C ALA A 629 -16.23 2.51 -21.37
N ARG A 630 -15.65 1.51 -22.04
CA ARG A 630 -14.79 0.48 -21.40
C ARG A 630 -13.42 1.02 -20.99
N ALA A 631 -12.94 2.09 -21.65
CA ALA A 631 -11.66 2.72 -21.37
C ALA A 631 -11.81 3.92 -20.42
N ASN A 632 -11.04 3.93 -19.34
CA ASN A 632 -11.07 5.03 -18.36
C ASN A 632 -10.66 6.37 -19.00
N ASN A 633 -9.66 6.37 -19.87
CA ASN A 633 -9.16 7.60 -20.51
C ASN A 633 -10.17 8.22 -21.50
N SER A 634 -11.22 7.50 -21.92
CA SER A 634 -12.31 8.13 -22.69
C SER A 634 -13.03 9.22 -21.89
N PHE A 635 -13.12 9.08 -20.56
CA PHE A 635 -13.76 10.07 -19.70
C PHE A 635 -12.94 11.38 -19.64
N ILE A 636 -11.62 11.30 -19.74
CA ILE A 636 -10.73 12.46 -19.87
C ILE A 636 -11.08 13.26 -21.15
N ALA A 637 -11.23 12.56 -22.28
CA ALA A 637 -11.57 13.17 -23.56
C ALA A 637 -13.00 13.75 -23.57
N VAL A 638 -13.96 13.03 -22.99
CA VAL A 638 -15.35 13.50 -22.85
C VAL A 638 -15.42 14.77 -22.02
N ASN A 639 -14.71 14.83 -20.89
CA ASN A 639 -14.69 16.01 -20.04
C ASN A 639 -14.01 17.21 -20.74
N ASP A 640 -12.95 16.99 -21.53
CA ASP A 640 -12.38 18.05 -22.36
C ASP A 640 -13.37 18.61 -23.38
N LEU A 641 -14.09 17.71 -24.08
CA LEU A 641 -15.10 18.09 -25.06
C LEU A 641 -16.21 18.92 -24.42
N LEU A 642 -16.74 18.46 -23.28
CA LEU A 642 -17.80 19.15 -22.54
C LEU A 642 -17.32 20.51 -22.00
N ASN A 643 -16.12 20.59 -21.42
CA ASN A 643 -15.53 21.84 -20.94
C ASN A 643 -15.31 22.85 -22.08
N ALA A 644 -15.08 22.34 -23.29
CA ALA A 644 -14.97 23.16 -24.48
C ALA A 644 -16.34 23.45 -25.14
N GLY A 645 -17.46 23.06 -24.54
CA GLY A 645 -18.81 23.30 -25.06
C GLY A 645 -19.19 22.45 -26.29
N VAL A 646 -18.45 21.37 -26.56
CA VAL A 646 -18.83 20.39 -27.60
C VAL A 646 -19.90 19.48 -27.03
N GLU A 647 -20.94 19.21 -27.82
CA GLU A 647 -21.98 18.27 -27.40
C GLU A 647 -21.45 16.83 -27.37
N VAL A 648 -21.79 16.10 -26.32
CA VAL A 648 -21.50 14.66 -26.19
C VAL A 648 -22.79 13.94 -25.82
N PHE A 649 -22.97 12.74 -26.35
CA PHE A 649 -24.11 11.89 -26.11
C PHE A 649 -23.67 10.50 -25.68
N ARG A 650 -24.52 9.77 -24.95
CA ARG A 650 -24.40 8.33 -24.70
C ARG A 650 -25.24 7.55 -25.69
N LEU A 651 -24.83 6.32 -25.95
CA LEU A 651 -25.50 5.34 -26.80
C LEU A 651 -26.01 4.16 -25.95
N PRO A 652 -27.23 4.19 -25.38
CA PRO A 652 -27.72 3.13 -24.50
C PRO A 652 -27.72 1.73 -25.13
N ALA A 653 -27.94 1.64 -26.45
CA ALA A 653 -27.95 0.39 -27.21
C ALA A 653 -26.69 0.16 -28.08
N GLY A 654 -25.65 0.99 -27.93
CA GLY A 654 -24.48 1.01 -28.83
C GLY A 654 -24.77 1.69 -30.17
N ALA A 655 -23.85 1.58 -31.14
CA ALA A 655 -24.03 2.17 -32.47
C ALA A 655 -24.60 1.16 -33.48
N PRO A 656 -25.72 1.48 -34.17
CA PRO A 656 -26.29 0.61 -35.19
C PRO A 656 -25.31 0.32 -36.33
N GLY A 657 -25.16 -0.94 -36.72
CA GLY A 657 -24.27 -1.35 -37.81
C GLY A 657 -22.77 -1.31 -37.49
N GLN A 658 -22.40 -1.02 -36.24
CA GLN A 658 -21.01 -1.07 -35.75
C GLN A 658 -20.95 -1.92 -34.47
N PRO A 659 -20.86 -3.27 -34.57
CA PRO A 659 -20.92 -4.18 -33.43
C PRO A 659 -19.82 -3.97 -32.37
N THR A 660 -18.74 -3.29 -32.74
CA THR A 660 -17.63 -2.94 -31.86
C THR A 660 -17.93 -1.75 -30.94
N VAL A 661 -18.99 -0.99 -31.19
CA VAL A 661 -19.44 0.13 -30.34
C VAL A 661 -20.48 -0.36 -29.36
N GLU A 662 -20.08 -0.47 -28.10
CA GLU A 662 -20.88 -1.07 -27.03
C GLU A 662 -21.99 -0.18 -26.48
N ALA A 663 -22.94 -0.81 -25.78
CA ALA A 663 -23.90 -0.12 -24.93
C ALA A 663 -23.20 0.80 -23.92
N GLY A 664 -23.65 2.05 -23.87
CA GLY A 664 -23.09 3.11 -23.05
C GLY A 664 -21.91 3.85 -23.66
N ALA A 665 -21.42 3.50 -24.86
CA ALA A 665 -20.39 4.27 -25.54
C ALA A 665 -20.82 5.74 -25.72
N PHE A 666 -19.83 6.63 -25.89
CA PHE A 666 -20.06 8.04 -26.15
C PHE A 666 -20.11 8.31 -27.66
N TYR A 667 -20.94 9.25 -28.07
CA TYR A 667 -21.03 9.80 -29.42
C TYR A 667 -20.80 11.31 -29.39
N VAL A 668 -19.97 11.81 -30.30
CA VAL A 668 -19.60 13.22 -30.44
C VAL A 668 -19.90 13.66 -31.86
N PRO A 669 -20.81 14.61 -32.09
CA PRO A 669 -21.07 15.14 -33.43
C PRO A 669 -19.82 15.76 -34.05
N ALA A 670 -19.70 15.64 -35.38
CA ALA A 670 -18.58 16.20 -36.11
C ALA A 670 -18.56 17.74 -36.01
N SER A 671 -17.42 18.29 -35.62
CA SER A 671 -17.10 19.72 -35.73
C SER A 671 -15.58 19.88 -35.74
N ALA A 672 -15.08 21.00 -36.26
CA ALA A 672 -13.63 21.28 -36.26
C ALA A 672 -13.05 21.26 -34.84
N LYS A 673 -13.80 21.79 -33.87
CA LYS A 673 -13.41 21.80 -32.45
C LYS A 673 -13.37 20.40 -31.85
N ALA A 674 -14.37 19.55 -32.15
CA ALA A 674 -14.38 18.16 -31.71
C ALA A 674 -13.19 17.38 -32.29
N ALA A 675 -12.91 17.55 -33.59
CA ALA A 675 -11.80 16.88 -34.26
C ALA A 675 -10.45 17.21 -33.63
N ALA A 676 -10.16 18.49 -33.35
CA ALA A 676 -8.92 18.91 -32.72
C ALA A 676 -8.73 18.33 -31.30
N LEU A 677 -9.80 18.30 -30.50
CA LEU A 677 -9.75 17.71 -29.15
C LEU A 677 -9.62 16.19 -29.18
N ILE A 678 -10.25 15.53 -30.15
CA ILE A 678 -10.11 14.09 -30.38
C ILE A 678 -8.68 13.74 -30.78
N ASP A 679 -8.06 14.50 -31.69
CA ASP A 679 -6.67 14.30 -32.09
C ASP A 679 -5.73 14.39 -30.88
N LYS A 680 -5.92 15.42 -30.05
CA LYS A 680 -5.18 15.58 -28.78
C LYS A 680 -5.41 14.41 -27.81
N ALA A 681 -6.65 13.94 -27.66
CA ALA A 681 -6.98 12.83 -26.77
C ALA A 681 -6.36 11.50 -27.24
N VAL A 682 -6.33 11.25 -28.55
CA VAL A 682 -5.70 10.08 -29.16
C VAL A 682 -4.18 10.11 -28.92
N GLU A 683 -3.54 11.25 -29.12
CA GLU A 683 -2.10 11.43 -28.95
C GLU A 683 -1.65 11.39 -27.48
N GLN A 684 -2.31 12.14 -26.60
CA GLN A 684 -1.85 12.36 -25.22
C GLN A 684 -2.42 11.35 -24.23
N HIS A 685 -3.61 10.81 -24.50
CA HIS A 685 -4.33 9.94 -23.56
C HIS A 685 -4.55 8.53 -24.10
N GLY A 686 -4.09 8.25 -25.31
CA GLY A 686 -4.16 6.94 -25.92
C GLY A 686 -5.59 6.43 -26.12
N VAL A 687 -6.54 7.33 -26.36
CA VAL A 687 -7.94 6.97 -26.57
C VAL A 687 -8.13 6.35 -27.96
N VAL A 688 -8.98 5.32 -28.04
CA VAL A 688 -9.40 4.72 -29.32
C VAL A 688 -10.72 5.35 -29.75
N VAL A 689 -10.73 5.92 -30.96
CA VAL A 689 -11.85 6.66 -31.53
C VAL A 689 -12.12 6.17 -32.94
N ALA A 690 -13.39 6.04 -33.29
CA ALA A 690 -13.82 5.67 -34.64
C ALA A 690 -14.94 6.59 -35.14
N GLY A 691 -15.01 6.86 -36.44
CA GLY A 691 -16.13 7.54 -37.06
C GLY A 691 -17.38 6.64 -37.17
N VAL A 692 -18.56 7.25 -37.17
CA VAL A 692 -19.83 6.51 -37.22
C VAL A 692 -20.43 6.47 -38.62
N ALA A 693 -20.83 5.29 -39.10
CA ALA A 693 -21.38 5.15 -40.45
C ALA A 693 -22.65 5.99 -40.68
N LYS A 694 -23.46 6.17 -39.63
CA LYS A 694 -24.63 7.04 -39.60
C LYS A 694 -24.75 7.66 -38.22
N ARG A 695 -25.26 8.90 -38.14
CA ARG A 695 -25.62 9.53 -36.87
C ARG A 695 -26.55 8.61 -36.07
N PRO A 696 -26.19 8.20 -34.83
CA PRO A 696 -27.02 7.31 -34.04
C PRO A 696 -28.37 7.93 -33.71
N ALA A 697 -29.43 7.11 -33.73
CA ALA A 697 -30.73 7.43 -33.17
C ALA A 697 -30.78 7.01 -31.68
N ASN A 698 -31.76 7.50 -30.90
CA ASN A 698 -31.93 7.15 -29.48
C ASN A 698 -30.72 7.45 -28.60
N THR A 699 -30.14 8.64 -28.76
CA THR A 699 -28.99 9.12 -27.98
C THR A 699 -29.43 9.87 -26.73
N VAL A 700 -28.66 9.78 -25.64
CA VAL A 700 -28.90 10.54 -24.41
C VAL A 700 -27.85 11.62 -24.25
N LYS A 701 -28.25 12.90 -24.17
CA LYS A 701 -27.29 14.01 -24.09
C LYS A 701 -26.56 14.00 -22.74
N VAL A 702 -25.23 14.03 -22.78
CA VAL A 702 -24.39 14.11 -21.59
C VAL A 702 -24.21 15.56 -21.18
N LYS A 703 -24.37 15.84 -19.90
CA LYS A 703 -24.04 17.13 -19.30
C LYS A 703 -23.12 16.91 -18.09
N PRO A 704 -22.15 17.80 -17.83
CA PRO A 704 -21.44 17.79 -16.55
C PRO A 704 -22.43 17.89 -15.39
N ALA A 705 -22.19 17.12 -14.32
CA ALA A 705 -22.94 17.27 -13.08
C ALA A 705 -22.27 18.33 -12.19
N ARG A 706 -23.06 19.03 -11.37
CA ARG A 706 -22.56 19.79 -10.23
C ARG A 706 -22.30 18.83 -9.08
N ILE A 707 -21.04 18.46 -8.89
CA ILE A 707 -20.64 17.37 -7.99
C ILE A 707 -20.22 17.96 -6.63
N ALA A 708 -20.83 17.48 -5.57
CA ALA A 708 -20.37 17.66 -4.20
C ALA A 708 -19.63 16.40 -3.73
N LEU A 709 -18.43 16.57 -3.21
CA LEU A 709 -17.64 15.52 -2.56
C LEU A 709 -17.63 15.81 -1.06
N TRP A 710 -18.13 14.87 -0.25
CA TRP A 710 -18.04 15.00 1.19
C TRP A 710 -16.59 14.87 1.69
N ASP A 711 -16.24 15.69 2.66
CA ASP A 711 -15.01 15.59 3.45
C ASP A 711 -15.27 15.92 4.93
N THR A 712 -14.25 15.70 5.77
CA THR A 712 -14.25 16.02 7.20
C THR A 712 -13.17 17.05 7.50
N TYR A 713 -13.33 17.82 8.58
CA TYR A 713 -12.24 18.65 9.10
C TYR A 713 -10.98 17.80 9.34
N GLY A 714 -9.82 18.32 8.92
CA GLY A 714 -8.55 17.59 8.89
C GLY A 714 -8.34 16.66 7.70
N GLY A 715 -9.40 16.43 6.92
CA GLY A 715 -9.36 15.68 5.67
C GLY A 715 -9.56 14.17 5.83
N SER A 716 -10.27 13.59 4.88
CA SER A 716 -10.50 12.16 4.70
C SER A 716 -9.56 11.63 3.62
N MET A 717 -8.77 10.59 3.92
CA MET A 717 -7.90 9.97 2.91
C MET A 717 -8.70 9.42 1.71
N PRO A 718 -9.83 8.70 1.90
CA PRO A 718 -10.72 8.35 0.80
C PRO A 718 -11.22 9.54 -0.03
N SER A 719 -11.51 10.68 0.61
CA SER A 719 -11.88 11.92 -0.11
C SER A 719 -10.68 12.47 -0.90
N GLY A 720 -9.47 12.42 -0.33
CA GLY A 720 -8.22 12.75 -1.01
C GLY A 720 -7.98 11.90 -2.27
N TRP A 721 -8.24 10.60 -2.24
CA TRP A 721 -8.17 9.74 -3.43
C TRP A 721 -9.19 10.19 -4.50
N MET A 722 -10.38 10.64 -4.08
CA MET A 722 -11.41 11.18 -4.97
C MET A 722 -11.02 12.51 -5.59
N ARG A 723 -10.36 13.38 -4.83
CA ARG A 723 -9.77 14.61 -5.37
C ARG A 723 -8.71 14.29 -6.43
N PHE A 724 -7.83 13.32 -6.16
CA PHE A 724 -6.84 12.85 -7.14
C PHE A 724 -7.49 12.35 -8.43
N LEU A 725 -8.53 11.51 -8.34
CA LEU A 725 -9.25 11.03 -9.53
C LEU A 725 -9.99 12.16 -10.25
N ALA A 726 -10.73 13.00 -9.52
CA ALA A 726 -11.52 14.07 -10.11
C ALA A 726 -10.63 15.05 -10.89
N GLU A 727 -9.45 15.39 -10.36
CA GLU A 727 -8.48 16.26 -11.03
C GLU A 727 -7.85 15.58 -12.26
N ASN A 728 -7.39 14.33 -12.13
CA ASN A 728 -6.79 13.59 -13.25
C ASN A 728 -7.78 13.28 -14.38
N TYR A 729 -9.07 13.12 -14.06
CA TYR A 729 -10.13 12.85 -15.02
C TYR A 729 -10.97 14.09 -15.38
N ARG A 730 -10.63 15.27 -14.84
CA ARG A 730 -11.24 16.57 -15.15
C ARG A 730 -12.73 16.68 -14.80
N PHE A 731 -13.15 16.03 -13.72
CA PHE A 731 -14.47 16.22 -13.15
C PHE A 731 -14.44 17.44 -12.22
N PRO A 732 -15.20 18.52 -12.50
CA PRO A 732 -15.31 19.64 -11.57
C PRO A 732 -16.09 19.20 -10.33
N TYR A 733 -15.57 19.53 -9.16
CA TYR A 733 -16.19 19.17 -7.88
C TYR A 733 -16.07 20.30 -6.87
N GLN A 734 -16.96 20.28 -5.89
CA GLN A 734 -16.88 21.11 -4.69
C GLN A 734 -16.78 20.20 -3.47
N VAL A 735 -15.79 20.44 -2.63
CA VAL A 735 -15.73 19.80 -1.30
C VAL A 735 -16.80 20.42 -0.40
N ILE A 736 -17.56 19.58 0.29
CA ILE A 736 -18.59 20.01 1.24
C ILE A 736 -18.45 19.24 2.55
N TYR A 737 -18.97 19.83 3.63
CA TYR A 737 -18.91 19.29 4.98
C TYR A 737 -20.30 19.04 5.54
N ALA A 738 -20.37 18.47 6.75
CA ALA A 738 -21.64 18.14 7.39
C ALA A 738 -22.56 19.37 7.56
N ASN A 739 -22.00 20.54 7.88
CA ASN A 739 -22.78 21.76 8.04
C ASN A 739 -23.39 22.27 6.72
N ASP A 740 -22.68 22.12 5.59
CA ASP A 740 -23.23 22.45 4.27
C ASP A 740 -24.44 21.58 3.94
N ILE A 741 -24.39 20.30 4.34
CA ILE A 741 -25.49 19.33 4.17
C ILE A 741 -26.67 19.70 5.07
N ASN A 742 -26.39 19.99 6.34
CA ASN A 742 -27.41 20.34 7.33
C ASN A 742 -28.14 21.65 7.01
N ALA A 743 -27.48 22.57 6.31
CA ALA A 743 -28.09 23.83 5.86
C ALA A 743 -29.17 23.63 4.78
N GLY A 744 -29.24 22.46 4.15
CA GLY A 744 -30.27 22.12 3.17
C GLY A 744 -30.10 22.80 1.81
N ASP A 745 -31.19 22.87 1.04
CA ASP A 745 -31.22 23.48 -0.31
C ASP A 745 -30.21 22.87 -1.31
N LEU A 746 -29.80 21.62 -1.07
CA LEU A 746 -28.69 20.98 -1.78
C LEU A 746 -28.91 20.87 -3.28
N ARG A 747 -30.16 20.61 -3.73
CA ARG A 747 -30.48 20.43 -5.16
C ARG A 747 -30.27 21.73 -5.97
N LYS A 748 -30.41 22.88 -5.31
CA LYS A 748 -30.12 24.19 -5.93
C LYS A 748 -28.64 24.34 -6.27
N LYS A 749 -27.75 23.64 -5.57
CA LYS A 749 -26.29 23.74 -5.74
C LYS A 749 -25.69 22.55 -6.49
N TYR A 750 -26.21 21.35 -6.23
CA TYR A 750 -25.61 20.09 -6.68
C TYR A 750 -26.62 19.21 -7.44
N ASP A 751 -26.09 18.38 -8.31
CA ASP A 751 -26.81 17.29 -8.98
C ASP A 751 -26.42 15.93 -8.37
N VAL A 752 -25.18 15.81 -7.89
CA VAL A 752 -24.61 14.59 -7.32
C VAL A 752 -23.93 14.92 -5.98
N ILE A 753 -24.15 14.09 -4.95
CA ILE A 753 -23.37 14.11 -3.70
C ILE A 753 -22.68 12.76 -3.51
N LEU A 754 -21.36 12.78 -3.36
CA LEU A 754 -20.52 11.60 -3.19
C LEU A 754 -20.06 11.44 -1.73
N PHE A 755 -20.36 10.28 -1.16
CA PHE A 755 -19.90 9.86 0.16
C PHE A 755 -18.97 8.66 0.05
N VAL A 756 -17.70 8.90 0.35
CA VAL A 756 -16.66 7.87 0.48
C VAL A 756 -16.80 7.12 1.82
N THR A 757 -16.05 6.04 2.00
CA THR A 757 -16.08 5.23 3.24
C THR A 757 -15.88 6.10 4.49
N ARG A 758 -16.55 5.73 5.59
CA ARG A 758 -16.60 6.40 6.91
C ARG A 758 -17.35 7.74 6.98
N ALA A 759 -18.07 8.13 5.93
CA ALA A 759 -18.87 9.35 5.95
C ALA A 759 -20.21 9.19 6.68
N ILE A 760 -20.96 8.13 6.34
CA ILE A 760 -22.29 7.88 6.90
C ILE A 760 -22.15 7.02 8.16
N PRO A 761 -22.77 7.41 9.30
CA PRO A 761 -22.65 6.65 10.54
C PRO A 761 -23.30 5.26 10.43
N PRO A 762 -22.79 4.26 11.17
CA PRO A 762 -23.41 2.94 11.26
C PRO A 762 -24.81 3.01 11.90
N VAL A 763 -25.65 1.98 11.69
CA VAL A 763 -27.00 1.89 12.26
C VAL A 763 -27.02 1.06 13.55
N GLY A 764 -27.77 1.53 14.55
CA GLY A 764 -27.92 0.87 15.85
C GLY A 764 -26.71 1.03 16.78
N ASN A 765 -26.73 0.32 17.92
CA ASN A 765 -25.64 0.34 18.92
C ASN A 765 -24.39 -0.45 18.50
N SER A 766 -24.19 -0.66 17.19
CA SER A 766 -23.10 -1.43 16.57
C SER A 766 -21.74 -0.71 16.61
N GLY A 767 -21.57 0.25 17.51
CA GLY A 767 -20.43 1.16 17.64
C GLY A 767 -19.11 0.54 18.11
N ALA A 768 -18.79 -0.70 17.75
CA ALA A 768 -17.59 -1.38 18.27
C ALA A 768 -16.73 -2.15 17.24
N GLY A 769 -16.99 -2.06 15.93
CA GLY A 769 -16.29 -2.90 14.93
C GLY A 769 -15.19 -2.24 14.08
N GLU A 770 -15.45 -1.04 13.56
CA GLU A 770 -14.62 -0.40 12.52
C GLU A 770 -13.85 0.84 12.98
N SER A 771 -13.64 0.97 14.28
CA SER A 771 -12.67 1.93 14.80
C SER A 771 -11.27 1.39 14.48
N TYR A 772 -10.62 1.93 13.46
CA TYR A 772 -9.16 1.90 13.42
C TYR A 772 -8.68 2.58 14.72
N PRO A 773 -8.02 1.87 15.65
CA PRO A 773 -7.56 2.50 16.87
C PRO A 773 -6.37 3.39 16.50
N GLY A 774 -6.55 4.72 16.57
CA GLY A 774 -5.41 5.62 16.45
C GLY A 774 -5.69 7.10 16.13
N TYR A 775 -6.79 7.45 15.47
CA TYR A 775 -6.92 8.81 14.90
C TYR A 775 -8.33 9.43 14.91
N VAL A 776 -9.25 8.98 15.78
CA VAL A 776 -10.47 9.78 16.01
C VAL A 776 -10.17 10.76 17.13
N SER A 777 -9.43 11.82 16.80
CA SER A 777 -9.34 12.98 17.68
C SER A 777 -10.77 13.52 17.88
N ARG A 778 -11.10 13.89 19.12
CA ARG A 778 -12.36 14.60 19.42
C ARG A 778 -12.42 15.81 18.49
N GLU A 779 -13.54 16.09 17.85
CA GLU A 779 -13.58 17.28 16.98
C GLU A 779 -13.21 18.54 17.77
N PRO A 780 -12.41 19.44 17.16
CA PRO A 780 -12.09 20.72 17.79
C PRO A 780 -13.36 21.52 18.03
N LYS A 781 -13.38 22.31 19.11
CA LYS A 781 -14.45 23.29 19.26
C LYS A 781 -14.30 24.38 18.20
N ALA A 782 -15.40 24.80 17.59
CA ALA A 782 -15.36 25.79 16.51
C ALA A 782 -14.70 27.11 16.96
N GLU A 783 -14.86 27.49 18.23
CA GLU A 783 -14.28 28.71 18.80
C GLU A 783 -12.75 28.63 18.92
N GLU A 784 -12.19 27.43 18.98
CA GLU A 784 -10.74 27.16 19.06
C GLU A 784 -10.07 27.15 17.67
N LEU A 785 -10.86 27.25 16.60
CA LEU A 785 -10.38 27.28 15.21
C LEU A 785 -10.39 28.69 14.60
N PRO A 786 -9.49 28.96 13.63
CA PRO A 786 -9.59 30.10 12.72
C PRO A 786 -10.96 30.18 12.04
N ALA A 787 -11.46 31.39 11.80
CA ALA A 787 -12.83 31.63 11.34
C ALA A 787 -13.16 30.91 10.03
N GLU A 788 -12.19 30.85 9.12
CA GLU A 788 -12.26 30.19 7.81
C GLU A 788 -12.39 28.66 7.90
N MET A 789 -12.02 28.04 9.03
CA MET A 789 -12.08 26.59 9.24
C MET A 789 -13.33 26.13 9.98
N ARG A 790 -14.02 27.04 10.68
CA ARG A 790 -15.22 26.72 11.47
C ARG A 790 -16.35 26.06 10.67
N PRO A 791 -16.61 26.41 9.40
CA PRO A 791 -17.66 25.75 8.63
C PRO A 791 -17.39 24.26 8.38
N MET A 792 -16.13 23.82 8.42
CA MET A 792 -15.69 22.48 8.03
C MET A 792 -15.91 21.42 9.12
N VAL A 793 -16.17 21.84 10.37
CA VAL A 793 -16.41 20.91 11.48
C VAL A 793 -17.82 20.34 11.44
N GLY A 794 -18.04 19.27 12.17
CA GLY A 794 -19.29 18.55 12.29
C GLY A 794 -19.26 17.19 11.56
N ARG A 795 -20.21 16.33 11.95
CA ARG A 795 -20.36 14.98 11.41
C ARG A 795 -21.75 14.80 10.81
N ILE A 796 -21.84 13.87 9.86
CA ILE A 796 -23.14 13.41 9.36
C ILE A 796 -23.89 12.71 10.49
N THR A 797 -25.14 13.10 10.72
CA THR A 797 -26.00 12.45 11.71
C THR A 797 -27.31 11.98 11.10
N ALA A 798 -27.90 10.94 11.72
CA ALA A 798 -29.20 10.42 11.33
C ALA A 798 -30.30 11.50 11.47
N ASP A 799 -30.25 12.31 12.54
CA ASP A 799 -31.33 13.24 12.85
C ASP A 799 -31.27 14.55 12.04
N LYS A 800 -30.08 15.01 11.66
CA LYS A 800 -29.90 16.31 10.96
C LYS A 800 -29.58 16.15 9.49
N SER A 801 -28.63 15.30 9.15
CA SER A 801 -28.08 15.23 7.80
C SER A 801 -28.90 14.34 6.88
N VAL A 802 -29.33 13.17 7.36
CA VAL A 802 -30.09 12.19 6.54
C VAL A 802 -31.40 12.78 6.00
N PRO A 803 -32.21 13.56 6.75
CA PRO A 803 -33.41 14.21 6.21
C PRO A 803 -33.10 15.14 5.03
N GLN A 804 -32.01 15.90 5.08
CA GLN A 804 -31.59 16.79 3.99
C GLN A 804 -31.15 15.99 2.76
N LEU A 805 -30.46 14.87 2.95
CA LEU A 805 -30.09 13.96 1.86
C LEU A 805 -31.31 13.30 1.22
N ARG A 806 -32.31 12.91 2.03
CA ARG A 806 -33.59 12.41 1.52
C ARG A 806 -34.28 13.46 0.65
N GLN A 807 -34.44 14.69 1.16
CA GLN A 807 -35.05 15.79 0.42
C GLN A 807 -34.31 16.10 -0.89
N PHE A 808 -32.98 16.05 -0.87
CA PHE A 808 -32.14 16.22 -2.05
C PHE A 808 -32.46 15.17 -3.13
N MET A 809 -32.54 13.90 -2.76
CA MET A 809 -32.92 12.82 -3.69
C MET A 809 -34.37 12.95 -4.15
N GLU A 810 -35.31 13.25 -3.26
CA GLU A 810 -36.72 13.45 -3.63
C GLU A 810 -36.90 14.56 -4.67
N ALA A 811 -36.06 15.60 -4.60
CA ALA A 811 -35.98 16.69 -5.57
C ALA A 811 -35.20 16.35 -6.87
N GLY A 812 -34.86 15.08 -7.10
CA GLY A 812 -34.18 14.61 -8.32
C GLY A 812 -32.64 14.58 -8.23
N GLY A 813 -32.07 14.69 -7.03
CA GLY A 813 -30.63 14.54 -6.81
C GLY A 813 -30.16 13.09 -6.81
N THR A 814 -28.87 12.87 -7.08
CA THR A 814 -28.24 11.54 -6.96
C THR A 814 -27.26 11.51 -5.79
N VAL A 815 -27.42 10.56 -4.88
CA VAL A 815 -26.41 10.27 -3.86
C VAL A 815 -25.64 9.02 -4.25
N VAL A 816 -24.31 9.08 -4.16
CA VAL A 816 -23.42 7.93 -4.40
C VAL A 816 -22.70 7.60 -3.09
N THR A 817 -22.77 6.34 -2.66
CA THR A 817 -22.09 5.87 -1.44
C THR A 817 -21.10 4.75 -1.78
N ILE A 818 -19.91 4.81 -1.20
CA ILE A 818 -18.84 3.81 -1.35
C ILE A 818 -18.45 3.27 0.03
N GLY A 819 -18.18 1.97 0.13
CA GLY A 819 -17.66 1.37 1.36
C GLY A 819 -18.71 1.35 2.47
N SER A 820 -18.25 1.60 3.71
CA SER A 820 -19.11 1.71 4.89
C SER A 820 -20.20 2.79 4.77
N SER A 821 -20.07 3.77 3.87
CA SER A 821 -21.12 4.78 3.66
C SER A 821 -22.39 4.23 3.00
N ALA A 822 -22.35 3.00 2.49
CA ALA A 822 -23.54 2.27 2.02
C ALA A 822 -24.61 2.08 3.12
N ASN A 823 -24.25 2.30 4.40
CA ASN A 823 -25.17 2.36 5.53
C ASN A 823 -26.32 3.38 5.37
N LEU A 824 -26.18 4.37 4.47
CA LEU A 824 -27.26 5.31 4.17
C LEU A 824 -28.55 4.60 3.73
N ALA A 825 -28.44 3.43 3.08
CA ALA A 825 -29.60 2.65 2.67
C ALA A 825 -30.51 2.26 3.84
N TYR A 826 -29.91 1.91 4.99
CA TYR A 826 -30.64 1.57 6.21
C TYR A 826 -31.27 2.80 6.86
N HIS A 827 -30.55 3.92 6.94
CA HIS A 827 -31.08 5.19 7.45
C HIS A 827 -32.26 5.72 6.61
N LEU A 828 -32.26 5.41 5.31
CA LEU A 828 -33.37 5.76 4.41
C LEU A 828 -34.58 4.83 4.55
N GLY A 829 -34.47 3.72 5.28
CA GLY A 829 -35.52 2.71 5.39
C GLY A 829 -35.77 1.97 4.08
N LEU A 830 -34.76 1.85 3.22
CA LEU A 830 -34.89 1.08 1.98
C LEU A 830 -35.13 -0.40 2.30
N PRO A 831 -35.85 -1.16 1.44
CA PRO A 831 -36.17 -2.56 1.70
C PRO A 831 -34.97 -3.48 1.41
N VAL A 832 -33.92 -3.31 2.22
CA VAL A 832 -32.66 -4.04 2.19
C VAL A 832 -32.31 -4.52 3.59
N ARG A 833 -31.63 -5.66 3.69
CA ARG A 833 -31.10 -6.21 4.95
C ARG A 833 -29.65 -6.60 4.80
N ASN A 834 -28.91 -6.69 5.91
CA ASN A 834 -27.54 -7.19 5.90
C ASN A 834 -27.54 -8.68 5.49
N ALA A 835 -26.67 -9.06 4.54
CA ALA A 835 -26.52 -10.45 4.10
C ALA A 835 -25.61 -11.28 5.02
N LEU A 836 -24.78 -10.62 5.83
CA LEU A 836 -23.74 -11.23 6.66
C LEU A 836 -24.21 -11.34 8.11
N THR A 837 -25.33 -12.02 8.31
CA THR A 837 -26.00 -12.21 9.59
C THR A 837 -26.27 -13.67 9.87
N GLU A 838 -26.49 -14.00 11.14
CA GLU A 838 -27.00 -15.27 11.60
C GLU A 838 -28.14 -15.06 12.61
N MET A 839 -29.03 -16.04 12.71
CA MET A 839 -30.05 -16.08 13.76
C MET A 839 -29.43 -16.64 15.04
N THR A 840 -29.59 -15.92 16.15
CA THR A 840 -29.24 -16.43 17.48
C THR A 840 -30.21 -17.54 17.89
N PRO A 841 -29.85 -18.38 18.89
CA PRO A 841 -30.79 -19.32 19.50
C PRO A 841 -32.07 -18.68 20.05
N THR A 842 -32.03 -17.37 20.35
CA THR A 842 -33.18 -16.58 20.82
C THR A 842 -34.05 -16.02 19.69
N GLY A 843 -33.78 -16.38 18.44
CA GLY A 843 -34.53 -15.91 17.26
C GLY A 843 -34.20 -14.47 16.83
N THR A 844 -33.12 -13.88 17.36
CA THR A 844 -32.69 -12.51 17.03
C THR A 844 -31.63 -12.56 15.94
N GLU A 845 -31.73 -11.70 14.92
CA GLU A 845 -30.68 -11.59 13.90
C GLU A 845 -29.47 -10.81 14.43
N ARG A 846 -28.26 -11.30 14.21
CA ARG A 846 -27.00 -10.60 14.54
C ARG A 846 -25.97 -10.70 13.42
N PRO A 847 -25.00 -9.77 13.31
CA PRO A 847 -23.87 -9.92 12.40
C PRO A 847 -23.08 -11.20 12.65
N LEU A 848 -22.51 -11.79 11.60
CA LEU A 848 -21.63 -12.95 11.71
C LEU A 848 -20.39 -12.59 12.57
N PRO A 849 -20.03 -13.42 13.55
CA PRO A 849 -18.86 -13.18 14.39
C PRO A 849 -17.56 -13.50 13.60
N ALA A 850 -16.44 -12.91 14.02
CA ALA A 850 -15.16 -12.97 13.29
C ALA A 850 -14.60 -14.40 13.15
N GLU A 851 -14.94 -15.29 14.10
CA GLU A 851 -14.60 -16.72 14.07
C GLU A 851 -15.28 -17.45 12.91
N LYS A 852 -16.37 -16.92 12.35
CA LYS A 852 -17.09 -17.50 11.20
C LYS A 852 -16.82 -16.78 9.89
N TYR A 853 -16.67 -15.45 9.93
CA TYR A 853 -16.52 -14.64 8.73
C TYR A 853 -15.54 -13.49 8.98
N TYR A 854 -14.50 -13.43 8.16
CA TYR A 854 -13.53 -12.35 8.17
C TYR A 854 -12.86 -12.25 6.80
N VAL A 855 -13.06 -11.12 6.13
CA VAL A 855 -12.43 -10.82 4.84
C VAL A 855 -11.74 -9.47 4.98
N PRO A 856 -10.45 -9.44 5.38
CA PRO A 856 -9.67 -8.21 5.34
C PRO A 856 -9.45 -7.79 3.88
N GLY A 857 -8.95 -6.57 3.66
CA GLY A 857 -8.52 -6.05 2.35
C GLY A 857 -8.00 -7.14 1.41
N SER A 858 -8.83 -7.52 0.43
CA SER A 858 -8.63 -8.60 -0.52
C SER A 858 -9.34 -8.31 -1.83
N ILE A 859 -8.97 -9.02 -2.89
CA ILE A 859 -9.62 -8.90 -4.19
C ILE A 859 -10.61 -10.06 -4.35
N LEU A 860 -11.87 -9.72 -4.57
CA LEU A 860 -12.95 -10.67 -4.80
C LEU A 860 -13.55 -10.48 -6.19
N ARG A 861 -14.12 -11.56 -6.73
CA ARG A 861 -14.84 -11.55 -8.00
C ARG A 861 -16.33 -11.38 -7.78
N VAL A 862 -16.93 -10.48 -8.54
CA VAL A 862 -18.38 -10.23 -8.56
C VAL A 862 -18.94 -10.37 -9.97
N THR A 863 -20.22 -10.72 -10.04
CA THR A 863 -21.02 -10.60 -11.25
C THR A 863 -21.65 -9.21 -11.29
N LEU A 864 -21.68 -8.57 -12.46
CA LEU A 864 -22.36 -7.29 -12.69
C LEU A 864 -23.42 -7.40 -13.77
N ASP A 865 -24.51 -6.67 -13.60
CA ASP A 865 -25.42 -6.37 -14.71
C ASP A 865 -24.86 -5.21 -15.52
N SER A 866 -24.09 -5.51 -16.57
CA SER A 866 -23.47 -4.50 -17.47
C SER A 866 -24.46 -3.75 -18.37
N THR A 867 -25.76 -4.09 -18.34
CA THR A 867 -26.78 -3.41 -19.16
C THR A 867 -27.26 -2.11 -18.51
N GLN A 868 -27.09 -1.99 -17.19
CA GLN A 868 -27.50 -0.82 -16.43
C GLN A 868 -26.60 0.38 -16.74
N HIS A 869 -27.19 1.57 -16.77
CA HIS A 869 -26.46 2.83 -16.91
C HIS A 869 -25.29 2.94 -15.93
N ALA A 870 -25.52 2.54 -14.68
CA ALA A 870 -24.53 2.66 -13.62
C ALA A 870 -23.27 1.81 -13.84
N THR A 871 -23.35 0.78 -14.69
CA THR A 871 -22.31 -0.23 -14.92
C THR A 871 -21.83 -0.26 -16.37
N TRP A 872 -22.25 0.69 -17.22
CA TRP A 872 -21.78 0.77 -18.61
C TRP A 872 -20.24 0.81 -18.69
N GLY A 873 -19.70 0.05 -19.63
CA GLY A 873 -18.26 -0.13 -19.80
C GLY A 873 -17.64 -1.19 -18.88
N MET A 874 -18.39 -1.75 -17.92
CA MET A 874 -17.95 -2.90 -17.12
C MET A 874 -18.22 -4.22 -17.84
N THR A 875 -17.42 -5.23 -17.57
CA THR A 875 -17.69 -6.63 -17.96
C THR A 875 -18.65 -7.30 -16.99
N ALA A 876 -19.31 -8.38 -17.44
CA ALA A 876 -20.26 -9.14 -16.60
C ALA A 876 -19.61 -9.80 -15.38
N GLN A 877 -18.29 -9.99 -15.40
CA GLN A 877 -17.47 -10.38 -14.24
C GLN A 877 -16.44 -9.30 -14.01
N SER A 878 -16.23 -8.89 -12.77
CA SER A 878 -15.22 -7.90 -12.40
C SER A 878 -14.57 -8.27 -11.09
N ASP A 879 -13.30 -7.91 -10.96
CA ASP A 879 -12.58 -7.97 -9.70
C ASP A 879 -12.77 -6.63 -8.95
N VAL A 880 -13.06 -6.70 -7.65
CA VAL A 880 -13.29 -5.55 -6.75
C VAL A 880 -12.42 -5.66 -5.51
N TYR A 881 -11.99 -4.52 -4.98
CA TYR A 881 -11.34 -4.48 -3.66
C TYR A 881 -12.41 -4.53 -2.56
N PHE A 882 -12.29 -5.52 -1.68
CA PHE A 882 -13.23 -5.80 -0.60
C PHE A 882 -12.49 -5.78 0.73
N ASP A 883 -12.96 -4.95 1.66
CA ASP A 883 -12.39 -4.82 3.01
C ASP A 883 -13.53 -4.81 4.02
N SER A 884 -13.92 -6.02 4.48
CA SER A 884 -15.10 -6.24 5.33
C SER A 884 -16.34 -5.48 4.87
N SER A 885 -16.50 -5.30 3.55
CA SER A 885 -17.41 -4.33 2.97
C SER A 885 -18.88 -4.72 3.12
N PRO A 886 -19.83 -3.76 3.17
CA PRO A 886 -21.26 -4.05 3.26
C PRO A 886 -21.79 -4.96 2.13
N VAL A 887 -22.61 -5.94 2.51
CA VAL A 887 -23.30 -6.86 1.59
C VAL A 887 -24.77 -6.96 1.98
N PHE A 888 -25.65 -6.95 0.99
CA PHE A 888 -27.08 -6.78 1.15
C PHE A 888 -27.87 -7.98 0.61
N LYS A 889 -29.04 -8.23 1.22
CA LYS A 889 -30.15 -8.89 0.55
C LYS A 889 -31.21 -7.84 0.24
N LEU A 890 -31.65 -7.80 -1.01
CA LEU A 890 -32.70 -6.89 -1.47
C LEU A 890 -34.06 -7.59 -1.38
N ALA A 891 -35.13 -6.85 -1.04
CA ALA A 891 -36.48 -7.41 -1.05
C ALA A 891 -36.91 -7.74 -2.50
N PRO A 892 -37.36 -8.98 -2.79
CA PRO A 892 -37.71 -9.39 -4.16
C PRO A 892 -38.81 -8.56 -4.81
N ASP A 893 -39.79 -8.11 -4.02
CA ASP A 893 -40.91 -7.29 -4.51
C ASP A 893 -40.45 -5.88 -4.93
N ALA A 894 -39.49 -5.29 -4.22
CA ALA A 894 -38.88 -4.01 -4.58
C ALA A 894 -38.04 -4.13 -5.86
N VAL A 895 -37.36 -5.26 -6.06
CA VAL A 895 -36.63 -5.55 -7.31
C VAL A 895 -37.61 -5.71 -8.48
N ALA A 896 -38.67 -6.50 -8.31
CA ALA A 896 -39.67 -6.71 -9.35
C ALA A 896 -40.40 -5.41 -9.76
N LYS A 897 -40.62 -4.49 -8.82
CA LYS A 897 -41.22 -3.16 -9.08
C LYS A 897 -40.22 -2.14 -9.65
N GLY A 898 -38.94 -2.48 -9.75
CA GLY A 898 -37.89 -1.58 -10.22
C GLY A 898 -37.55 -0.43 -9.26
N THR A 899 -38.00 -0.49 -8.00
CA THR A 899 -37.62 0.52 -6.98
C THR A 899 -36.23 0.25 -6.41
N LEU A 900 -35.78 -1.01 -6.46
CA LEU A 900 -34.38 -1.41 -6.28
C LEU A 900 -33.90 -2.12 -7.55
N THR A 901 -32.66 -1.86 -7.97
CA THR A 901 -32.01 -2.59 -9.07
C THR A 901 -30.66 -3.10 -8.60
N PRO A 902 -30.44 -4.43 -8.50
CA PRO A 902 -29.11 -4.97 -8.20
C PRO A 902 -28.15 -4.63 -9.33
N LEU A 903 -26.95 -4.19 -8.98
CA LEU A 903 -25.90 -3.83 -9.93
C LEU A 903 -24.74 -4.84 -9.91
N ALA A 904 -24.42 -5.39 -8.72
CA ALA A 904 -23.37 -6.39 -8.55
C ALA A 904 -23.66 -7.37 -7.39
N TRP A 905 -23.28 -8.63 -7.55
CA TRP A 905 -23.45 -9.70 -6.54
C TRP A 905 -22.38 -10.79 -6.63
N PHE A 906 -22.23 -11.58 -5.57
CA PHE A 906 -21.36 -12.76 -5.58
C PHE A 906 -22.15 -13.99 -6.07
N SER A 907 -21.82 -14.50 -7.25
CA SER A 907 -22.52 -15.65 -7.87
C SER A 907 -21.98 -17.02 -7.45
N THR A 908 -20.97 -17.06 -6.59
CA THR A 908 -20.28 -18.29 -6.17
C THR A 908 -19.97 -18.25 -4.66
N ASN A 909 -19.83 -19.42 -4.05
CA ASN A 909 -19.34 -19.59 -2.68
C ASN A 909 -17.82 -19.49 -2.55
N LYS A 910 -17.08 -19.29 -3.65
CA LYS A 910 -15.63 -19.08 -3.65
C LYS A 910 -15.24 -17.80 -4.39
N PRO A 911 -15.69 -16.61 -3.94
CA PRO A 911 -15.44 -15.35 -4.64
C PRO A 911 -14.00 -14.83 -4.51
N LEU A 912 -13.17 -15.38 -3.61
CA LEU A 912 -11.80 -14.91 -3.42
C LEU A 912 -10.98 -15.05 -4.70
N ARG A 913 -10.45 -13.93 -5.18
CA ARG A 913 -9.54 -13.87 -6.33
C ARG A 913 -8.08 -13.76 -5.90
N SER A 914 -7.78 -12.96 -4.88
CA SER A 914 -6.41 -12.74 -4.36
C SER A 914 -6.48 -12.23 -2.91
N GLY A 915 -5.74 -12.85 -1.98
CA GLY A 915 -5.70 -12.46 -0.56
C GLY A 915 -6.24 -13.51 0.39
N TRP A 916 -7.06 -13.11 1.37
CA TRP A 916 -7.64 -13.99 2.39
C TRP A 916 -9.14 -13.75 2.56
N ALA A 917 -9.93 -14.82 2.60
CA ALA A 917 -11.36 -14.72 2.86
C ALA A 917 -11.86 -15.90 3.69
N TRP A 918 -11.82 -15.73 5.01
CA TRP A 918 -12.37 -16.68 5.97
C TRP A 918 -13.91 -16.61 5.95
N GLY A 919 -14.57 -17.75 5.78
CA GLY A 919 -16.04 -17.79 5.69
C GLY A 919 -16.62 -17.26 4.38
N GLN A 920 -15.84 -17.17 3.29
CA GLN A 920 -16.29 -16.57 2.02
C GLN A 920 -17.57 -17.18 1.42
N ALA A 921 -17.95 -18.40 1.81
CA ALA A 921 -19.21 -19.02 1.38
C ALA A 921 -20.45 -18.21 1.80
N TYR A 922 -20.40 -17.47 2.92
CA TYR A 922 -21.49 -16.60 3.37
C TYR A 922 -21.79 -15.44 2.41
N LEU A 923 -20.87 -15.14 1.48
CA LEU A 923 -21.06 -14.09 0.49
C LEU A 923 -21.98 -14.50 -0.67
N GLN A 924 -22.19 -15.81 -0.87
CA GLN A 924 -22.96 -16.32 -2.01
C GLN A 924 -24.36 -15.68 -2.09
N ASP A 925 -24.71 -15.23 -3.29
CA ASP A 925 -25.93 -14.51 -3.63
C ASP A 925 -26.13 -13.20 -2.83
N GLY A 926 -25.08 -12.70 -2.19
CA GLY A 926 -25.06 -11.40 -1.55
C GLY A 926 -24.91 -10.30 -2.60
N VAL A 927 -25.78 -9.29 -2.55
CA VAL A 927 -25.72 -8.10 -3.41
C VAL A 927 -24.73 -7.11 -2.80
N THR A 928 -23.75 -6.69 -3.57
CA THR A 928 -22.70 -5.78 -3.11
C THR A 928 -22.77 -4.40 -3.77
N ALA A 929 -23.57 -4.23 -4.82
CA ALA A 929 -23.94 -2.92 -5.33
C ALA A 929 -25.38 -2.91 -5.83
N PHE A 930 -26.09 -1.80 -5.63
CA PHE A 930 -27.45 -1.61 -6.12
C PHE A 930 -27.76 -0.11 -6.31
N GLN A 931 -28.80 0.19 -7.07
CA GLN A 931 -29.42 1.51 -7.09
C GLN A 931 -30.84 1.45 -6.54
N ALA A 932 -31.30 2.54 -5.93
CA ALA A 932 -32.62 2.68 -5.35
C ALA A 932 -33.27 3.99 -5.81
N LYS A 933 -34.53 3.93 -6.24
CA LYS A 933 -35.32 5.11 -6.53
C LYS A 933 -35.79 5.75 -5.23
N VAL A 934 -35.53 7.05 -5.06
CA VAL A 934 -35.95 7.84 -3.89
C VAL A 934 -36.59 9.13 -4.40
N GLY A 935 -37.93 9.18 -4.39
CA GLY A 935 -38.71 10.22 -5.05
C GLY A 935 -38.36 10.33 -6.54
N ASN A 936 -37.96 11.53 -6.99
CA ASN A 936 -37.54 11.76 -8.38
C ASN A 936 -36.06 11.49 -8.64
N GLY A 937 -35.27 11.22 -7.61
CA GLY A 937 -33.84 10.96 -7.68
C GLY A 937 -33.51 9.53 -7.27
N LYS A 938 -32.25 9.31 -6.88
CA LYS A 938 -31.75 7.97 -6.58
C LYS A 938 -30.57 7.94 -5.60
N LEU A 939 -30.45 6.81 -4.92
CA LEU A 939 -29.22 6.36 -4.26
C LEU A 939 -28.54 5.33 -5.17
N VAL A 940 -27.23 5.47 -5.40
CA VAL A 940 -26.38 4.43 -5.98
C VAL A 940 -25.38 4.00 -4.91
N SER A 941 -25.46 2.74 -4.49
CA SER A 941 -24.70 2.22 -3.36
C SER A 941 -23.73 1.13 -3.81
N PHE A 942 -22.46 1.34 -3.50
CA PHE A 942 -21.38 0.38 -3.68
C PHE A 942 -20.83 -0.02 -2.32
N GLY A 943 -21.05 -1.28 -1.94
CA GLY A 943 -20.41 -1.88 -0.76
C GLY A 943 -18.88 -1.92 -0.89
N PRO A 944 -18.30 -2.46 -1.97
CA PRO A 944 -16.85 -2.55 -2.15
C PRO A 944 -16.19 -1.17 -2.28
N GLU A 945 -14.90 -1.10 -1.99
CA GLU A 945 -14.10 0.12 -2.13
C GLU A 945 -13.70 0.31 -3.61
N ILE A 946 -14.66 0.75 -4.45
CA ILE A 946 -14.51 0.85 -5.92
C ILE A 946 -13.46 1.86 -6.40
N THR A 947 -12.84 2.59 -5.47
CA THR A 947 -11.80 3.57 -5.74
C THR A 947 -10.65 3.52 -4.73
N PHE A 948 -10.47 2.38 -4.07
CA PHE A 948 -9.47 2.18 -3.02
C PHE A 948 -8.09 2.71 -3.45
N ARG A 949 -7.55 3.67 -2.68
CA ARG A 949 -6.24 4.33 -2.89
C ARG A 949 -5.99 4.91 -4.28
N ALA A 950 -7.04 5.11 -5.09
CA ALA A 950 -6.93 5.38 -6.53
C ALA A 950 -6.10 4.33 -7.29
N GLN A 951 -6.12 3.06 -6.84
CA GLN A 951 -5.43 1.91 -7.46
C GLN A 951 -6.39 1.01 -8.25
N SER A 952 -7.67 1.00 -7.88
CA SER A 952 -8.71 0.13 -8.48
C SER A 952 -9.24 0.64 -9.82
N HIS A 953 -8.36 0.83 -10.82
CA HIS A 953 -8.73 1.38 -12.13
C HIS A 953 -9.84 0.58 -12.83
N ASN A 954 -9.95 -0.72 -12.57
CA ASN A 954 -10.99 -1.57 -13.15
C ASN A 954 -12.40 -1.03 -12.85
N THR A 955 -12.60 -0.52 -11.63
CA THR A 955 -13.92 -0.14 -11.09
C THR A 955 -14.22 1.36 -11.16
N PHE A 956 -13.30 2.21 -11.61
CA PHE A 956 -13.53 3.66 -11.70
C PHE A 956 -14.75 4.04 -12.54
N LYS A 957 -15.08 3.27 -13.57
CA LYS A 957 -16.26 3.48 -14.42
C LYS A 957 -17.57 3.42 -13.64
N LEU A 958 -17.64 2.59 -12.59
CA LEU A 958 -18.80 2.54 -11.69
C LEU A 958 -19.07 3.90 -11.06
N LEU A 959 -18.01 4.63 -10.67
CA LEU A 959 -18.11 6.00 -10.18
C LEU A 959 -18.38 6.98 -11.33
N PHE A 960 -17.56 6.98 -12.38
CA PHE A 960 -17.62 8.00 -13.43
C PHE A 960 -18.98 8.05 -14.15
N ASN A 961 -19.65 6.92 -14.30
CA ASN A 961 -21.00 6.88 -14.86
C ASN A 961 -22.02 7.68 -14.04
N GLN A 962 -21.77 7.91 -12.74
CA GLN A 962 -22.66 8.69 -11.86
C GLN A 962 -22.35 10.18 -11.86
N LEU A 963 -21.25 10.62 -12.49
CA LEU A 963 -20.75 11.99 -12.43
C LEU A 963 -21.23 12.88 -13.60
N TYR A 964 -22.21 12.41 -14.35
CA TYR A 964 -22.88 13.15 -15.41
C TYR A 964 -24.36 13.34 -15.10
N SER A 965 -24.95 14.40 -15.65
CA SER A 965 -26.39 14.69 -15.57
C SER A 965 -27.08 14.54 -16.93
N GLY A 966 -28.42 14.52 -16.92
CA GLY A 966 -29.24 14.39 -18.14
C GLY A 966 -29.38 12.96 -18.66
N GLN A 967 -29.20 11.97 -17.79
CA GLN A 967 -29.20 10.54 -18.09
C GLN A 967 -30.41 9.83 -17.51
#